data_AF-Q54MH2-F1
#
_entry.id   AF-Q54MH2-F1
#
_cell.length_a   1.000
_cell.length_b   1.000
_cell.length_c   1.000
_cell.angle_alpha   90.00
_cell.angle_beta   90.00
_cell.angle_gamma   90.00
#
_symmetry.space_group_name_H-M   'P 1'
#
loop_
_entity.id
_entity.type
_entity.pdbx_description
1 polymer ?
#
loop_
_entity_poly.entity_id
_entity_poly.type
_entity_poly.pdbx_seq_one_letter_code
_entity_poly.pdbx_strand_id
1 'polypeptide(L)'
;MDEVLEMIADAVSSLVVAITDSEEKNTLFGDMVPGVELIQQAVNGMAEAAEETVSLIDEEFIGQLESTSKQLKNSAGQLYVHAVRAREDPWNRVPQKDAIKAAKQILQNVVLLVLIEEQSNIKVLVNIAKKAAEGVRRIDEIENIKQLDVMIGDVNQLQNELVKRSQRRSEGSHNPELRSKLEDIATMVNILSEQHQASARDVCRNPREETLRSKRSELSSKLLSAIDDLIYTIKLIFENNTKFVDLAFKWKPVRTMAEDEVTRASAVLIDNLRTLPKSIEAGNGPAAAREIVNAANLQISNAIIVANRCQDPVKKKMLLKQIEELKKLTPMLISAMKPVLENPNDQEAQKHLESVIYSTQKASEALATAVVSSPAEIVAASGVSLARDLDSLEEAIASGDKKRAQVILSHIPSAIDKHIELANALLETITDPGQRHQIKQSIERLQTLKPRIIENANRAIANPNDHEARKNLSSDIKEAKKAIGQISQPYEVVSALNTKIHNDLDSLIKCIDEGGPDMQVKGVQYAKDIANSIKKQIEAAEAYAQTITDPDRKKQVLDSIEQLKKLTPQLLEAIRACLANPDDKEARKRLDDVVRRVKEASSNLSQVIQPTADELKEEKRKRNEEIARIEAEEKAKARALLKAAELARIEAEEEKKRLAIIEEEKKRLAAEEEERKRAPKLVVPEGPVNKAVFGAAADVAQALESKVRDGTPLGILVQLSDEIAQQMALIASFAMNGDVKGMITAARKIADTIKQVQTQAKHIADNCTDPRLKQNVLTYCDCGGNFSTQLKILCAVKSNDFNDPTAEEQLVTCAKGLSGAVINLVKSSEAASIKQRKVPQQ
;
A
#
# COMPACT_ATOMS: atom_id res chain seq x y z
N MET A 1 39.47 4.17 34.13
CA MET A 1 38.57 5.28 33.71
C MET A 1 37.13 4.92 34.04
N ASP A 2 36.65 3.71 33.69
CA ASP A 2 35.35 3.20 34.14
C ASP A 2 35.16 3.28 35.66
N GLU A 3 36.15 2.90 36.46
CA GLU A 3 36.12 3.07 37.93
C GLU A 3 35.93 4.53 38.38
N VAL A 4 36.49 5.49 37.63
CA VAL A 4 36.37 6.92 37.93
C VAL A 4 34.99 7.44 37.54
N LEU A 5 34.50 7.02 36.37
CA LEU A 5 33.13 7.30 35.91
C LEU A 5 32.09 6.75 36.89
N GLU A 6 32.27 5.51 37.35
CA GLU A 6 31.40 4.84 38.31
C GLU A 6 31.45 5.57 39.66
N MET A 7 32.64 5.89 40.19
CA MET A 7 32.78 6.71 41.39
C MET A 7 32.08 8.07 41.27
N ILE A 8 32.24 8.78 40.13
CA ILE A 8 31.59 10.07 39.90
C ILE A 8 30.08 9.90 39.77
N ALA A 9 29.61 8.89 39.04
CA ALA A 9 28.19 8.61 38.84
C ALA A 9 27.51 8.25 40.18
N ASP A 10 28.16 7.42 41.00
CA ASP A 10 27.67 7.05 42.33
C ASP A 10 27.65 8.24 43.28
N ALA A 11 28.69 9.08 43.27
CA ALA A 11 28.72 10.30 44.08
C ALA A 11 27.62 11.28 43.67
N VAL A 12 27.40 11.47 42.36
CA VAL A 12 26.31 12.30 41.82
C VAL A 12 24.94 11.69 42.12
N SER A 13 24.78 10.38 42.00
CA SER A 13 23.54 9.65 42.30
C SER A 13 23.18 9.77 43.78
N SER A 14 24.14 9.50 44.67
CA SER A 14 24.00 9.68 46.12
C SER A 14 23.58 11.11 46.47
N LEU A 15 24.16 12.08 45.78
CA LEU A 15 23.82 13.49 45.96
C LEU A 15 22.37 13.80 45.55
N VAL A 16 21.93 13.29 44.40
CA VAL A 16 20.55 13.45 43.92
C VAL A 16 19.55 12.77 44.86
N VAL A 17 19.85 11.55 45.31
CA VAL A 17 19.02 10.80 46.26
C VAL A 17 18.87 11.58 47.57
N ALA A 18 19.99 12.03 48.16
CA ALA A 18 19.94 12.76 49.42
C ALA A 18 19.10 14.05 49.31
N ILE A 19 19.18 14.76 48.17
CA ILE A 19 18.39 15.99 47.96
C ILE A 19 16.91 15.63 47.87
N THR A 20 16.57 14.63 47.08
CA THR A 20 15.19 14.17 46.86
C THR A 20 14.56 13.70 48.18
N ASP A 21 15.28 12.90 48.96
CA ASP A 21 14.85 12.43 50.29
C ASP A 21 14.54 13.60 51.25
N SER A 22 15.36 14.65 51.21
CA SER A 22 15.14 15.85 52.03
C SER A 22 13.93 16.67 51.59
N GLU A 23 13.60 16.65 50.29
CA GLU A 23 12.40 17.29 49.74
C GLU A 23 11.15 16.52 50.13
N GLU A 24 11.14 15.19 49.98
CA GLU A 24 9.98 14.33 50.31
C GLU A 24 9.66 14.34 51.81
N LYS A 25 10.69 14.27 52.66
CA LYS A 25 10.52 14.22 54.13
C LYS A 25 10.42 15.62 54.76
N ASN A 26 10.57 16.67 53.96
CA ASN A 26 10.68 18.06 54.42
C ASN A 26 11.68 18.23 55.58
N THR A 27 12.83 17.56 55.48
CA THR A 27 13.90 17.62 56.48
C THR A 27 15.02 18.53 56.02
N LEU A 28 15.82 18.97 57.00
CA LEU A 28 17.11 19.61 56.74
C LEU A 28 17.98 18.66 55.91
N PHE A 29 18.53 19.21 54.84
CA PHE A 29 19.43 18.50 53.97
C PHE A 29 20.85 18.52 54.56
N GLY A 30 21.58 17.41 54.44
CA GLY A 30 22.90 17.25 55.03
C GLY A 30 23.96 18.14 54.36
N ASP A 31 25.08 18.37 55.05
CA ASP A 31 26.22 19.08 54.47
C ASP A 31 26.83 18.26 53.33
N MET A 32 26.72 18.78 52.10
CA MET A 32 27.30 18.16 50.90
C MET A 32 28.78 18.42 50.75
N VAL A 33 29.31 19.47 51.39
CA VAL A 33 30.65 20.00 51.07
C VAL A 33 31.72 18.92 51.11
N PRO A 34 31.78 18.02 52.12
CA PRO A 34 32.77 16.94 52.13
C PRO A 34 32.67 15.99 50.92
N GLY A 35 31.45 15.63 50.49
CA GLY A 35 31.25 14.78 49.33
C GLY A 35 31.57 15.49 48.01
N VAL A 36 31.25 16.78 47.92
CA VAL A 36 31.53 17.61 46.75
C VAL A 36 33.01 17.90 46.60
N GLU A 37 33.78 18.04 47.68
CA GLU A 37 35.23 18.16 47.64
C GLU A 37 35.88 16.92 47.01
N LEU A 38 35.39 15.72 47.35
CA LEU A 38 35.85 14.48 46.73
C LEU A 38 35.53 14.43 45.23
N ILE A 39 34.31 14.82 44.83
CA ILE A 39 33.94 14.93 43.41
C ILE A 39 34.85 15.92 42.69
N GLN A 40 35.04 17.11 43.26
CA GLN A 40 35.86 18.16 42.66
C GLN A 40 37.31 17.70 42.48
N GLN A 41 37.88 17.02 43.47
CA GLN A 41 39.24 16.48 43.37
C GLN A 41 39.35 15.42 42.26
N ALA A 42 38.41 14.47 42.20
CA ALA A 42 38.40 13.42 41.16
C ALA A 42 38.24 14.02 39.76
N VAL A 43 37.32 14.98 39.62
CA VAL A 43 37.01 15.64 38.34
C VAL A 43 38.20 16.48 37.85
N ASN A 44 38.84 17.24 38.73
CA ASN A 44 40.02 18.03 38.37
C ASN A 44 41.19 17.12 37.96
N GLY A 45 41.44 16.04 38.71
CA GLY A 45 42.48 15.08 38.36
C GLY A 45 42.24 14.41 37.00
N MET A 46 40.98 14.11 36.66
CA MET A 46 40.63 13.57 35.34
C MET A 46 40.81 14.61 34.23
N ALA A 47 40.44 15.87 34.47
CA ALA A 47 40.61 16.95 33.52
C ALA A 47 42.11 17.23 33.24
N GLU A 48 42.96 17.15 34.26
CA GLU A 48 44.42 17.23 34.14
C GLU A 48 45.00 16.03 33.37
N ALA A 49 44.57 14.81 33.70
CA ALA A 49 44.99 13.62 32.96
C ALA A 49 44.62 13.68 31.47
N ALA A 50 43.43 14.22 31.15
CA ALA A 50 43.02 14.45 29.77
C ALA A 50 43.88 15.53 29.07
N GLU A 51 44.32 16.57 29.78
CA GLU A 51 45.25 17.57 29.24
C GLU A 51 46.64 16.98 28.97
N GLU A 52 47.09 16.00 29.77
CA GLU A 52 48.36 15.30 29.54
C GLU A 52 48.35 14.38 28.30
N THR A 53 47.19 13.88 27.90
CA THR A 53 47.06 13.00 26.73
C THR A 53 46.98 13.74 25.39
N VAL A 54 46.99 15.08 25.38
CA VAL A 54 46.89 15.92 24.15
C VAL A 54 47.85 15.46 23.04
N SER A 55 49.07 15.04 23.39
CA SER A 55 50.07 14.58 22.40
C SER A 55 49.72 13.26 21.69
N LEU A 56 48.79 12.48 22.25
CA LEU A 56 48.31 11.20 21.70
C LEU A 56 47.01 11.37 20.90
N ILE A 57 46.38 12.54 21.01
CA ILE A 57 45.09 12.84 20.41
C ILE A 57 45.29 13.38 18.98
N ASP A 58 44.41 12.96 18.06
CA ASP A 58 44.40 13.47 16.69
C ASP A 58 44.09 14.99 16.71
N GLU A 59 44.83 15.73 15.90
CA GLU A 59 44.87 17.21 15.90
C GLU A 59 43.48 17.86 15.84
N GLU A 60 42.53 17.22 15.14
CA GLU A 60 41.15 17.70 15.02
C GLU A 60 40.41 17.78 16.37
N PHE A 61 40.77 16.93 17.32
CA PHE A 61 40.07 16.79 18.60
C PHE A 61 40.70 17.59 19.75
N ILE A 62 41.92 18.12 19.57
CA ILE A 62 42.65 18.84 20.62
C ILE A 62 41.82 20.02 21.16
N GLY A 63 41.25 20.84 20.28
CA GLY A 63 40.43 21.98 20.70
C GLY A 63 39.17 21.58 21.48
N GLN A 64 38.53 20.46 21.12
CA GLN A 64 37.38 19.94 21.86
C GLN A 64 37.78 19.39 23.22
N LEU A 65 38.91 18.67 23.30
CA LEU A 65 39.46 18.13 24.54
C LEU A 65 39.76 19.26 25.54
N GLU A 66 40.50 20.28 25.11
CA GLU A 66 40.85 21.44 25.94
C GLU A 66 39.60 22.20 26.41
N SER A 67 38.65 22.44 25.49
CA SER A 67 37.40 23.12 25.84
C SER A 67 36.58 22.33 26.85
N THR A 68 36.45 21.01 26.64
CA THR A 68 35.68 20.13 27.52
C THR A 68 36.34 20.01 28.89
N SER A 69 37.66 19.89 28.95
CA SER A 69 38.43 19.86 30.19
C SER A 69 38.24 21.15 31.01
N LYS A 70 38.30 22.33 30.36
CA LYS A 70 38.00 23.62 31.00
C LYS A 70 36.55 23.69 31.52
N GLN A 71 35.58 23.26 30.72
CA GLN A 71 34.17 23.25 31.15
C GLN A 71 33.96 22.31 32.33
N LEU A 72 34.63 21.15 32.34
CA LEU A 72 34.56 20.20 33.42
C LEU A 72 35.09 20.77 34.74
N LYS A 73 36.27 21.41 34.73
CA LYS A 73 36.85 22.12 35.89
C LYS A 73 35.90 23.22 36.39
N ASN A 74 35.30 23.98 35.48
CA ASN A 74 34.34 25.03 35.83
C ASN A 74 33.06 24.47 36.49
N SER A 75 32.50 23.38 35.96
CA SER A 75 31.31 22.74 36.55
C SER A 75 31.60 22.16 37.94
N ALA A 76 32.79 21.60 38.15
CA ALA A 76 33.25 21.16 39.47
C ALA A 76 33.41 22.34 40.45
N GLY A 77 33.92 23.48 39.99
CA GLY A 77 33.95 24.72 40.77
C GLY A 77 32.56 25.22 41.15
N GLN A 78 31.62 25.22 40.20
CA GLN A 78 30.23 25.64 40.44
C GLN A 78 29.54 24.71 41.45
N LEU A 79 29.73 23.40 41.32
CA LEU A 79 29.17 22.42 42.27
C LEU A 79 29.60 22.73 43.71
N TYR A 80 30.89 23.02 43.91
CA TYR A 80 31.42 23.42 45.22
C TYR A 80 30.80 24.71 45.75
N VAL A 81 30.72 25.75 44.92
CA VAL A 81 30.09 27.03 45.30
C VAL A 81 28.63 26.82 45.72
N HIS A 82 27.88 25.99 44.99
CA HIS A 82 26.49 25.67 45.31
C HIS A 82 26.36 24.85 46.59
N ALA A 83 27.28 23.91 46.85
CA ALA A 83 27.32 23.14 48.09
C ALA A 83 27.59 24.04 49.32
N VAL A 84 28.54 24.96 49.23
CA VAL A 84 28.82 25.94 50.31
C VAL A 84 27.60 26.80 50.59
N ARG A 85 26.94 27.32 49.55
CA ARG A 85 25.69 28.10 49.70
C ARG A 85 24.57 27.28 50.33
N ALA A 86 24.46 26.00 49.99
CA ALA A 86 23.47 25.10 50.59
C ALA A 86 23.74 24.86 52.09
N ARG A 87 25.01 24.83 52.50
CA ARG A 87 25.42 24.71 53.91
C ARG A 87 25.12 25.98 54.72
N GLU A 88 25.33 27.16 54.12
CA GLU A 88 25.07 28.45 54.77
C GLU A 88 23.58 28.75 54.95
N ASP A 89 22.74 28.28 54.02
CA ASP A 89 21.27 28.46 54.06
C ASP A 89 20.55 27.12 53.77
N PRO A 90 20.50 26.18 54.74
CA PRO A 90 20.01 24.81 54.51
C PRO A 90 18.53 24.68 54.12
N TRP A 91 17.71 25.69 54.46
CA TRP A 91 16.28 25.72 54.10
C TRP A 91 16.05 26.20 52.66
N ASN A 92 17.02 26.90 52.08
CA ASN A 92 16.94 27.39 50.72
C ASN A 92 17.28 26.29 49.72
N ARG A 93 16.28 25.93 48.90
CA ARG A 93 16.38 24.85 47.93
C ARG A 93 17.06 25.26 46.62
N VAL A 94 17.30 26.56 46.39
CA VAL A 94 17.90 27.04 45.14
C VAL A 94 19.34 26.55 44.97
N PRO A 95 20.25 26.70 45.95
CA PRO A 95 21.61 26.15 45.84
C PRO A 95 21.64 24.64 45.59
N GLN A 96 20.73 23.88 46.20
CA GLN A 96 20.63 22.42 46.03
C GLN A 96 20.25 22.06 44.58
N LYS A 97 19.27 22.78 44.00
CA LYS A 97 18.88 22.60 42.58
C LYS A 97 19.98 23.01 41.61
N ASP A 98 20.71 24.07 41.91
CA ASP A 98 21.83 24.50 41.06
C ASP A 98 23.04 23.55 41.19
N ALA A 99 23.29 22.97 42.36
CA ALA A 99 24.26 21.89 42.53
C ALA A 99 23.92 20.68 41.65
N ILE A 100 22.64 20.27 41.56
CA ILE A 100 22.22 19.20 40.65
C ILE A 100 22.52 19.55 39.19
N LYS A 101 22.30 20.80 38.76
CA LYS A 101 22.63 21.23 37.40
C LYS A 101 24.13 21.13 37.13
N ALA A 102 24.96 21.61 38.06
CA ALA A 102 26.40 21.51 37.97
C ALA A 102 26.86 20.04 37.93
N ALA A 103 26.30 19.17 38.78
CA ALA A 103 26.58 17.73 38.78
C ALA A 103 26.19 17.04 37.45
N LYS A 104 25.06 17.41 36.85
CA LYS A 104 24.66 16.93 35.52
C LYS A 104 25.64 17.39 34.43
N GLN A 105 26.12 18.63 34.49
CA GLN A 105 27.13 19.13 33.56
C GLN A 105 28.47 18.43 33.74
N ILE A 106 28.87 18.10 34.98
CA ILE A 106 30.06 17.29 35.24
C ILE A 106 29.92 15.94 34.54
N LEU A 107 28.82 15.21 34.78
CA LEU A 107 28.59 13.91 34.15
C LEU A 107 28.62 13.99 32.62
N GLN A 108 27.98 15.00 32.05
CA GLN A 108 27.99 15.26 30.60
C GLN A 108 29.42 15.47 30.06
N ASN A 109 30.21 16.31 30.72
CA ASN A 109 31.57 16.62 30.29
C ASN A 109 32.54 15.45 30.52
N VAL A 110 32.34 14.66 31.57
CA VAL A 110 33.11 13.42 31.81
C VAL A 110 32.88 12.44 30.66
N VAL A 111 31.61 12.18 30.33
CA VAL A 111 31.25 11.32 29.19
C VAL A 111 31.82 11.88 27.89
N LEU A 112 31.76 13.20 27.69
CA LEU A 112 32.30 13.82 26.48
C LEU A 112 33.82 13.68 26.36
N LEU A 113 34.59 13.81 27.46
CA LEU A 113 36.04 13.56 27.44
C LEU A 113 36.36 12.13 27.00
N VAL A 114 35.63 11.15 27.53
CA VAL A 114 35.78 9.73 27.17
C VAL A 114 35.49 9.54 25.68
N LEU A 115 34.39 10.13 25.17
CA LEU A 115 34.05 10.05 23.75
C LEU A 115 35.11 10.70 22.85
N ILE A 116 35.68 11.84 23.24
CA ILE A 116 36.71 12.54 22.47
C ILE A 116 37.98 11.66 22.36
N GLU A 117 38.45 11.12 23.49
CA GLU A 117 39.61 10.22 23.51
C GLU A 117 39.36 8.98 22.65
N GLU A 118 38.18 8.36 22.83
CA GLU A 118 37.76 7.18 22.09
C GLU A 118 37.74 7.43 20.58
N GLN A 119 37.11 8.52 20.15
CA GLN A 119 37.03 8.93 18.74
C GLN A 119 38.40 9.19 18.13
N SER A 120 39.24 9.92 18.86
CA SER A 120 40.61 10.19 18.46
C SER A 120 41.38 8.89 18.26
N ASN A 121 41.36 7.99 19.24
CA ASN A 121 42.04 6.70 19.17
C ASN A 121 41.59 5.88 17.96
N ILE A 122 40.29 5.85 17.69
CA ILE A 122 39.74 5.17 16.51
C ILE A 122 40.23 5.83 15.23
N LYS A 123 40.19 7.16 15.13
CA LYS A 123 40.63 7.87 13.94
C LYS A 123 42.11 7.62 13.66
N VAL A 124 42.97 7.70 14.67
CA VAL A 124 44.39 7.36 14.56
C VAL A 124 44.57 5.94 14.05
N LEU A 125 43.85 4.97 14.64
CA LEU A 125 43.94 3.57 14.26
C LEU A 125 43.47 3.33 12.81
N VAL A 126 42.34 3.93 12.42
CA VAL A 126 41.83 3.88 11.03
C VAL A 126 42.82 4.52 10.05
N ASN A 127 43.46 5.63 10.43
CA ASN A 127 44.47 6.29 9.59
C ASN A 127 45.72 5.41 9.41
N ILE A 128 46.17 4.72 10.45
CA ILE A 128 47.28 3.75 10.36
C ILE A 128 46.89 2.61 9.43
N ALA A 129 45.68 2.06 9.58
CA ALA A 129 45.15 1.00 8.72
C ALA A 129 45.10 1.42 7.24
N LYS A 130 44.63 2.63 6.96
CA LYS A 130 44.59 3.20 5.61
C LYS A 130 45.99 3.36 5.01
N LYS A 131 46.94 3.90 5.78
CA LYS A 131 48.35 4.01 5.37
C LYS A 131 48.97 2.64 5.11
N ALA A 132 48.67 1.65 5.95
CA ALA A 132 49.11 0.26 5.74
C ALA A 132 48.53 -0.31 4.44
N ALA A 133 47.24 -0.14 4.17
CA ALA A 133 46.60 -0.58 2.93
C ALA A 133 47.18 0.12 1.69
N GLU A 134 47.46 1.42 1.77
CA GLU A 134 48.15 2.14 0.69
C GLU A 134 49.56 1.58 0.46
N GLY A 135 50.29 1.30 1.54
CA GLY A 135 51.60 0.65 1.49
C GLY A 135 51.57 -0.73 0.82
N VAL A 136 50.54 -1.54 1.10
CA VAL A 136 50.33 -2.84 0.43
C VAL A 136 50.17 -2.66 -1.09
N ARG A 137 49.39 -1.67 -1.53
CA ARG A 137 49.24 -1.36 -2.96
C ARG A 137 50.54 -0.89 -3.59
N ARG A 138 51.31 -0.03 -2.90
CA ARG A 138 52.64 0.41 -3.36
C ARG A 138 53.62 -0.76 -3.49
N ILE A 139 53.58 -1.73 -2.58
CA ILE A 139 54.40 -2.96 -2.68
C ILE A 139 54.13 -3.70 -3.99
N ASP A 140 52.88 -3.77 -4.44
CA ASP A 140 52.53 -4.48 -5.68
C ASP A 140 53.11 -3.81 -6.94
N GLU A 141 53.37 -2.51 -6.89
CA GLU A 141 53.90 -1.70 -7.99
C GLU A 141 55.44 -1.72 -8.07
N ILE A 142 56.14 -2.14 -7.00
CA ILE A 142 57.60 -2.13 -6.95
C ILE A 142 58.17 -3.38 -7.63
N GLU A 143 59.05 -3.16 -8.60
CA GLU A 143 59.78 -4.22 -9.32
C GLU A 143 61.25 -4.37 -8.88
N ASN A 144 61.79 -3.37 -8.17
CA ASN A 144 63.17 -3.38 -7.70
C ASN A 144 63.27 -3.89 -6.26
N ILE A 145 64.03 -4.97 -6.04
CA ILE A 145 64.12 -5.63 -4.73
C ILE A 145 64.64 -4.71 -3.62
N LYS A 146 65.55 -3.77 -3.91
CA LYS A 146 66.08 -2.84 -2.89
C LYS A 146 65.04 -1.81 -2.46
N GLN A 147 64.27 -1.28 -3.42
CA GLN A 147 63.15 -0.38 -3.13
C GLN A 147 62.03 -1.12 -2.40
N LEU A 148 61.80 -2.38 -2.76
CA LEU A 148 60.79 -3.24 -2.15
C LEU A 148 61.11 -3.44 -0.66
N ASP A 149 62.34 -3.80 -0.31
CA ASP A 149 62.71 -4.05 1.09
C ASP A 149 62.56 -2.80 1.97
N VAL A 150 62.83 -1.60 1.43
CA VAL A 150 62.57 -0.32 2.14
C VAL A 150 61.07 -0.14 2.38
N MET A 151 60.25 -0.28 1.33
CA MET A 151 58.79 -0.16 1.45
C MET A 151 58.20 -1.19 2.41
N ILE A 152 58.69 -2.43 2.36
CA ILE A 152 58.28 -3.49 3.30
C ILE A 152 58.64 -3.11 4.74
N GLY A 153 59.78 -2.46 4.98
CA GLY A 153 60.15 -1.94 6.30
C GLY A 153 59.12 -0.94 6.84
N ASP A 154 58.76 0.06 6.03
CA ASP A 154 57.78 1.09 6.39
C ASP A 154 56.38 0.48 6.62
N VAL A 155 55.96 -0.43 5.75
CA VAL A 155 54.65 -1.12 5.84
C VAL A 155 54.59 -2.02 7.08
N ASN A 156 55.66 -2.73 7.39
CA ASN A 156 55.74 -3.55 8.61
C ASN A 156 55.62 -2.70 9.87
N GLN A 157 56.23 -1.51 9.90
CA GLN A 157 56.09 -0.61 11.05
C GLN A 157 54.63 -0.19 11.25
N LEU A 158 53.94 0.18 10.17
CA LEU A 158 52.52 0.57 10.21
C LEU A 158 51.61 -0.61 10.62
N GLN A 159 51.84 -1.80 10.08
CA GLN A 159 51.03 -2.98 10.37
C GLN A 159 51.25 -3.52 11.79
N ASN A 160 52.49 -3.52 12.28
CA ASN A 160 52.78 -3.90 13.66
C ASN A 160 52.10 -2.95 14.65
N GLU A 161 52.16 -1.65 14.38
CA GLU A 161 51.46 -0.66 15.19
C GLU A 161 49.94 -0.83 15.10
N LEU A 162 49.41 -1.14 13.92
CA LEU A 162 48.00 -1.44 13.71
C LEU A 162 47.53 -2.63 14.53
N VAL A 163 48.25 -3.75 14.47
CA VAL A 163 47.93 -4.98 15.22
C VAL A 163 47.98 -4.71 16.73
N LYS A 164 49.05 -4.06 17.21
CA LYS A 164 49.21 -3.72 18.63
C LYS A 164 48.11 -2.79 19.15
N ARG A 165 47.72 -1.77 18.38
CA ARG A 165 46.61 -0.88 18.76
C ARG A 165 45.24 -1.57 18.66
N SER A 166 45.07 -2.49 17.70
CA SER A 166 43.84 -3.28 17.55
C SER A 166 43.64 -4.25 18.72
N GLN A 167 44.71 -4.87 19.22
CA GLN A 167 44.67 -5.71 20.42
C GLN A 167 44.30 -4.90 21.67
N ARG A 168 44.95 -3.76 21.90
CA ARG A 168 44.54 -2.85 23.00
C ARG A 168 43.08 -2.38 22.86
N ARG A 169 42.60 -2.24 21.62
CA ARG A 169 41.21 -1.88 21.36
C ARG A 169 40.24 -3.01 21.69
N SER A 170 40.59 -4.27 21.42
CA SER A 170 39.73 -5.41 21.79
C SER A 170 39.55 -5.44 23.31
N GLU A 171 40.60 -5.19 24.09
CA GLU A 171 40.53 -5.08 25.56
C GLU A 171 39.52 -4.03 26.06
N GLY A 172 39.17 -3.02 25.25
CA GLY A 172 38.17 -1.99 25.57
C GLY A 172 36.75 -2.24 25.05
N SER A 173 36.49 -3.34 24.33
CA SER A 173 35.13 -3.66 23.85
C SER A 173 34.30 -4.28 24.96
N HIS A 174 33.07 -3.82 25.21
CA HIS A 174 32.16 -4.52 26.14
C HIS A 174 31.50 -5.76 25.51
N ASN A 175 31.58 -5.91 24.19
CA ASN A 175 31.03 -7.04 23.46
C ASN A 175 32.11 -8.13 23.23
N PRO A 176 31.98 -9.34 23.79
CA PRO A 176 32.97 -10.41 23.67
C PRO A 176 33.07 -10.98 22.24
N GLU A 177 31.99 -10.99 21.47
CA GLU A 177 32.01 -11.45 20.08
C GLU A 177 32.83 -10.50 19.20
N LEU A 178 32.67 -9.18 19.42
CA LEU A 178 33.47 -8.17 18.72
C LEU A 178 34.94 -8.18 19.15
N ARG A 179 35.24 -8.52 20.42
CA ARG A 179 36.62 -8.73 20.89
C ARG A 179 37.31 -9.82 20.10
N SER A 180 36.73 -11.02 20.13
CA SER A 180 37.27 -12.20 19.44
C SER A 180 37.44 -11.89 17.97
N LYS A 181 36.42 -11.30 17.33
CA LYS A 181 36.47 -10.94 15.92
C LYS A 181 37.61 -9.98 15.60
N LEU A 182 37.86 -8.96 16.43
CA LEU A 182 38.95 -8.02 16.21
C LEU A 182 40.32 -8.69 16.34
N GLU A 183 40.47 -9.59 17.32
CA GLU A 183 41.71 -10.35 17.55
C GLU A 183 42.01 -11.33 16.41
N ASP A 184 40.98 -12.03 15.94
CA ASP A 184 41.07 -12.96 14.81
C ASP A 184 41.49 -12.23 13.53
N ILE A 185 40.87 -11.08 13.24
CA ILE A 185 41.21 -10.28 12.06
C ILE A 185 42.62 -9.68 12.19
N ALA A 186 43.01 -9.18 13.37
CA ALA A 186 44.36 -8.65 13.59
C ALA A 186 45.43 -9.73 13.35
N THR A 187 45.16 -10.96 13.79
CA THR A 187 46.02 -12.13 13.51
C THR A 187 46.07 -12.44 12.02
N MET A 188 44.92 -12.41 11.35
CA MET A 188 44.82 -12.63 9.90
C MET A 188 45.61 -11.59 9.09
N VAL A 189 45.54 -10.31 9.46
CA VAL A 189 46.31 -9.22 8.83
C VAL A 189 47.81 -9.50 8.96
N ASN A 190 48.29 -9.94 10.12
CA ASN A 190 49.69 -10.27 10.31
C ASN A 190 50.14 -11.42 9.39
N ILE A 191 49.40 -12.53 9.40
CA ILE A 191 49.70 -13.71 8.57
C ILE A 191 49.70 -13.38 7.08
N LEU A 192 48.66 -12.69 6.60
CA LEU A 192 48.53 -12.32 5.19
C LEU A 192 49.61 -11.33 4.76
N SER A 193 50.04 -10.43 5.66
CA SER A 193 51.13 -9.52 5.36
C SER A 193 52.45 -10.23 5.16
N GLU A 194 52.84 -11.13 6.06
CA GLU A 194 54.07 -11.91 5.91
C GLU A 194 54.08 -12.70 4.59
N GLN A 195 52.94 -13.31 4.25
CA GLN A 195 52.76 -14.05 2.99
C GLN A 195 52.85 -13.14 1.75
N HIS A 196 52.19 -11.99 1.79
CA HIS A 196 52.20 -11.00 0.71
C HIS A 196 53.62 -10.48 0.46
N GLN A 197 54.34 -10.13 1.52
CA GLN A 197 55.73 -9.66 1.45
C GLN A 197 56.67 -10.71 0.87
N ALA A 198 56.55 -11.97 1.30
CA ALA A 198 57.32 -13.08 0.73
C ALA A 198 57.04 -13.23 -0.77
N SER A 199 55.74 -13.21 -1.15
CA SER A 199 55.33 -13.30 -2.55
C SER A 199 55.81 -12.11 -3.39
N ALA A 200 55.88 -10.90 -2.81
CA ALA A 200 56.41 -9.72 -3.48
C ALA A 200 57.91 -9.84 -3.77
N ARG A 201 58.69 -10.39 -2.82
CA ARG A 201 60.11 -10.69 -3.04
C ARG A 201 60.32 -11.75 -4.11
N ASP A 202 59.49 -12.79 -4.13
CA ASP A 202 59.56 -13.83 -5.16
C ASP A 202 59.31 -13.27 -6.56
N VAL A 203 58.31 -12.38 -6.71
CA VAL A 203 58.04 -11.68 -7.97
C VAL A 203 59.23 -10.80 -8.39
N CYS A 204 59.85 -10.06 -7.47
CA CYS A 204 61.04 -9.25 -7.79
C CYS A 204 62.27 -10.09 -8.20
N ARG A 205 62.40 -11.32 -7.67
CA ARG A 205 63.47 -12.24 -8.05
C ARG A 205 63.22 -12.91 -9.39
N ASN A 206 61.96 -13.22 -9.71
CA ASN A 206 61.56 -13.86 -10.96
C ASN A 206 60.43 -13.09 -11.67
N PRO A 207 60.69 -11.89 -12.24
CA PRO A 207 59.64 -11.01 -12.76
C PRO A 207 58.95 -11.52 -14.02
N ARG A 208 59.36 -12.65 -14.60
CA ARG A 208 58.72 -13.23 -15.79
C ARG A 208 57.70 -14.31 -15.44
N GLU A 209 57.67 -14.77 -14.19
CA GLU A 209 56.80 -15.86 -13.77
C GLU A 209 55.38 -15.34 -13.48
N GLU A 210 54.40 -15.77 -14.26
CA GLU A 210 53.01 -15.31 -14.15
C GLU A 210 52.31 -15.86 -12.90
N THR A 211 52.61 -17.10 -12.51
CA THR A 211 52.07 -17.76 -11.31
C THR A 211 52.38 -16.98 -10.02
N LEU A 212 53.62 -16.48 -9.88
CA LEU A 212 54.04 -15.67 -8.73
C LEU A 212 53.30 -14.33 -8.67
N ARG A 213 53.05 -13.70 -9.82
CA ARG A 213 52.30 -12.44 -9.90
C ARG A 213 50.83 -12.63 -9.52
N SER A 214 50.21 -13.70 -10.02
CA SER A 214 48.85 -14.07 -9.66
C SER A 214 48.72 -14.34 -8.16
N LYS A 215 49.67 -15.11 -7.58
CA LYS A 215 49.72 -15.38 -6.14
C LYS A 215 49.88 -14.10 -5.31
N ARG A 216 50.79 -13.19 -5.71
CA ARG A 216 50.98 -11.89 -5.04
C ARG A 216 49.70 -11.06 -5.09
N SER A 217 49.04 -10.98 -6.25
CA SER A 217 47.79 -10.24 -6.42
C SER A 217 46.65 -10.82 -5.57
N GLU A 218 46.54 -12.15 -5.49
CA GLU A 218 45.56 -12.82 -4.63
C GLU A 218 45.80 -12.50 -3.15
N LEU A 219 47.06 -12.58 -2.68
CA LEU A 219 47.43 -12.27 -1.30
C LEU A 219 47.22 -10.78 -0.97
N SER A 220 47.55 -9.89 -1.89
CA SER A 220 47.28 -8.46 -1.75
C SER A 220 45.78 -8.19 -1.59
N SER A 221 44.95 -8.80 -2.45
CA SER A 221 43.50 -8.68 -2.34
C SER A 221 42.96 -9.19 -1.00
N LYS A 222 43.47 -10.32 -0.51
CA LYS A 222 43.09 -10.89 0.79
C LYS A 222 43.51 -9.98 1.94
N LEU A 223 44.74 -9.46 1.91
CA LEU A 223 45.27 -8.58 2.94
C LEU A 223 44.51 -7.25 3.01
N LEU A 224 44.23 -6.64 1.85
CA LEU A 224 43.43 -5.42 1.78
C LEU A 224 42.02 -5.67 2.34
N SER A 225 41.40 -6.80 2.01
CA SER A 225 40.10 -7.20 2.59
C SER A 225 40.17 -7.36 4.11
N ALA A 226 41.22 -7.98 4.64
CA ALA A 226 41.39 -8.16 6.09
C ALA A 226 41.60 -6.82 6.81
N ILE A 227 42.34 -5.88 6.19
CA ILE A 227 42.49 -4.51 6.73
C ILE A 227 41.14 -3.77 6.73
N ASP A 228 40.32 -3.93 5.69
CA ASP A 228 38.98 -3.35 5.63
C ASP A 228 38.04 -3.93 6.71
N ASP A 229 38.11 -5.25 6.95
CA ASP A 229 37.37 -5.93 8.02
C ASP A 229 37.84 -5.50 9.41
N LEU A 230 39.14 -5.22 9.57
CA LEU A 230 39.73 -4.70 10.81
C LEU A 230 39.17 -3.30 11.10
N ILE A 231 39.30 -2.38 10.13
CA ILE A 231 38.74 -1.02 10.20
C ILE A 231 37.25 -1.07 10.56
N TYR A 232 36.50 -1.98 9.94
CA TYR A 232 35.08 -2.17 10.24
C TYR A 232 34.84 -2.59 11.68
N THR A 233 35.57 -3.60 12.17
CA THR A 233 35.36 -4.15 13.52
C THR A 233 35.72 -3.13 14.59
N ILE A 234 36.78 -2.33 14.40
CA ILE A 234 37.10 -1.19 15.27
C ILE A 234 35.95 -0.17 15.30
N LYS A 235 35.40 0.19 14.13
CA LYS A 235 34.26 1.13 14.05
C LYS A 235 33.01 0.54 14.70
N LEU A 236 32.76 -0.75 14.56
CA LEU A 236 31.60 -1.43 15.16
C LEU A 236 31.70 -1.51 16.69
N ILE A 237 32.90 -1.74 17.23
CA ILE A 237 33.14 -1.67 18.68
C ILE A 237 32.85 -0.26 19.20
N PHE A 238 33.26 0.78 18.48
CA PHE A 238 32.93 2.15 18.85
C PHE A 238 31.44 2.43 18.88
N GLU A 239 30.72 2.06 17.80
CA GLU A 239 29.27 2.22 17.75
C GLU A 239 28.59 1.45 18.90
N ASN A 240 29.07 0.25 19.22
CA ASN A 240 28.53 -0.54 20.32
C ASN A 240 28.77 0.12 21.69
N ASN A 241 29.99 0.61 21.93
CA ASN A 241 30.37 1.30 23.17
C ASN A 241 29.61 2.63 23.34
N THR A 242 29.30 3.34 22.25
CA THR A 242 28.69 4.67 22.30
C THR A 242 27.15 4.69 22.22
N LYS A 243 26.53 3.56 21.86
CA LYS A 243 25.06 3.44 21.70
C LYS A 243 24.26 3.85 22.94
N PHE A 244 24.78 3.61 24.15
CA PHE A 244 24.10 4.02 25.38
C PHE A 244 24.17 5.54 25.61
N VAL A 245 25.30 6.15 25.22
CA VAL A 245 25.54 7.60 25.33
C VAL A 245 24.61 8.38 24.42
N ASP A 246 24.35 7.87 23.21
CA ASP A 246 23.36 8.41 22.27
C ASP A 246 21.99 8.58 22.92
N LEU A 247 21.54 7.54 23.64
CA LEU A 247 20.22 7.50 24.27
C LEU A 247 20.11 8.48 25.45
N ALA A 248 21.18 8.65 26.22
CA ALA A 248 21.18 9.45 27.43
C ALA A 248 21.42 10.95 27.19
N PHE A 249 22.25 11.33 26.20
CA PHE A 249 22.78 12.69 26.10
C PHE A 249 22.43 13.44 24.80
N LYS A 250 21.60 12.87 23.91
CA LYS A 250 21.32 13.43 22.56
C LYS A 250 22.62 13.74 21.80
N TRP A 251 23.66 12.94 22.05
CA TRP A 251 24.90 13.04 21.32
C TRP A 251 24.63 12.63 19.87
N LYS A 252 25.12 13.42 18.91
CA LYS A 252 25.05 13.04 17.50
C LYS A 252 26.30 12.21 17.24
N PRO A 253 26.18 10.91 16.91
CA PRO A 253 27.34 10.17 16.48
C PRO A 253 28.00 10.91 15.33
N VAL A 254 29.33 11.03 15.38
CA VAL A 254 30.10 11.27 14.16
C VAL A 254 29.66 10.17 13.23
N ARG A 255 28.92 10.54 12.18
CA ARG A 255 28.38 9.61 11.18
C ARG A 255 29.50 8.64 10.85
N THR A 256 29.16 7.35 10.76
CA THR A 256 30.14 6.29 10.50
C THR A 256 31.17 6.84 9.52
N MET A 257 32.47 6.88 9.87
CA MET A 257 33.41 7.77 9.17
C MET A 257 33.38 7.61 7.65
N ALA A 258 32.91 6.47 7.14
CA ALA A 258 32.64 6.22 5.74
C ALA A 258 31.60 7.18 5.11
N GLU A 259 30.47 7.53 5.76
CA GLU A 259 29.47 8.47 5.20
C GLU A 259 30.08 9.87 5.00
N ASP A 260 30.80 10.37 6.00
CA ASP A 260 31.50 11.64 5.91
C ASP A 260 32.66 11.59 4.90
N GLU A 261 33.32 10.44 4.76
CA GLU A 261 34.35 10.22 3.73
C GLU A 261 33.77 10.21 2.31
N VAL A 262 32.55 9.70 2.09
CA VAL A 262 31.87 9.84 0.79
C VAL A 262 31.61 11.32 0.50
N THR A 263 31.12 12.06 1.49
CA THR A 263 30.79 13.48 1.35
C THR A 263 32.06 14.32 1.10
N ARG A 264 33.15 14.06 1.83
CA ARG A 264 34.45 14.71 1.61
C ARG A 264 35.05 14.35 0.25
N ALA A 265 35.02 13.08 -0.15
CA ALA A 265 35.52 12.65 -1.45
C ALA A 265 34.73 13.28 -2.60
N SER A 266 33.41 13.46 -2.43
CA SER A 266 32.57 14.20 -3.36
C SER A 266 33.02 15.66 -3.49
N ALA A 267 33.24 16.35 -2.35
CA ALA A 267 33.69 17.74 -2.36
C ALA A 267 35.03 17.90 -3.11
N VAL A 268 36.01 17.03 -2.83
CA VAL A 268 37.31 17.02 -3.52
C VAL A 268 37.15 16.71 -5.02
N LEU A 269 36.34 15.71 -5.38
CA LEU A 269 36.08 15.37 -6.77
C LEU A 269 35.49 16.55 -7.55
N ILE A 270 34.50 17.23 -6.97
CA ILE A 270 33.83 18.37 -7.61
C ILE A 270 34.80 19.54 -7.80
N ASP A 271 35.68 19.81 -6.82
CA ASP A 271 36.70 20.85 -6.91
C ASP A 271 37.74 20.53 -7.99
N ASN A 272 38.21 19.29 -8.05
CA ASN A 272 39.15 18.83 -9.07
C ASN A 272 38.54 18.89 -10.48
N LEU A 273 37.28 18.46 -10.63
CA LEU A 273 36.54 18.56 -11.90
C LEU A 273 36.40 20.01 -12.38
N ARG A 274 36.19 20.96 -11.46
CA ARG A 274 36.10 22.39 -11.76
C ARG A 274 37.42 22.97 -12.21
N THR A 275 38.51 22.66 -11.51
CA THR A 275 39.82 23.24 -11.80
C THR A 275 40.51 22.62 -13.01
N LEU A 276 39.98 21.48 -13.52
CA LEU A 276 40.55 20.75 -14.65
C LEU A 276 40.84 21.61 -15.89
N PRO A 277 39.92 22.44 -16.43
CA PRO A 277 40.21 23.23 -17.64
C PRO A 277 41.41 24.17 -17.44
N LYS A 278 41.46 24.88 -16.30
CA LYS A 278 42.60 25.75 -15.94
C LYS A 278 43.89 24.95 -15.77
N SER A 279 43.81 23.76 -15.19
CA SER A 279 44.96 22.86 -15.05
C SER A 279 45.47 22.37 -16.40
N ILE A 280 44.60 22.14 -17.38
CA ILE A 280 44.99 21.78 -18.76
C ILE A 280 45.72 22.95 -19.42
N GLU A 281 45.18 24.17 -19.33
CA GLU A 281 45.81 25.39 -19.86
C GLU A 281 47.19 25.65 -19.23
N ALA A 282 47.34 25.38 -17.93
CA ALA A 282 48.60 25.51 -17.21
C ALA A 282 49.60 24.36 -17.47
N GLY A 283 49.26 23.37 -18.31
CA GLY A 283 50.10 22.21 -18.61
C GLY A 283 50.10 21.10 -17.55
N ASN A 284 49.25 21.21 -16.53
CA ASN A 284 49.10 20.23 -15.43
C ASN A 284 47.93 19.25 -15.65
N GLY A 285 47.33 19.24 -16.85
CA GLY A 285 46.16 18.43 -17.19
C GLY A 285 46.26 16.95 -16.81
N PRO A 286 47.36 16.23 -17.14
CA PRO A 286 47.50 14.81 -16.78
C PRO A 286 47.50 14.52 -15.27
N ALA A 287 48.06 15.43 -14.47
CA ALA A 287 48.06 15.30 -13.01
C ALA A 287 46.66 15.53 -12.44
N ALA A 288 45.99 16.61 -12.86
CA ALA A 288 44.62 16.91 -12.46
C ALA A 288 43.64 15.78 -12.86
N ALA A 289 43.77 15.23 -14.07
CA ALA A 289 42.98 14.09 -14.52
C ALA A 289 43.16 12.87 -13.61
N ARG A 290 44.38 12.59 -13.15
CA ARG A 290 44.66 11.49 -12.21
C ARG A 290 44.02 11.73 -10.85
N GLU A 291 44.09 12.95 -10.32
CA GLU A 291 43.47 13.31 -9.05
C GLU A 291 41.94 13.20 -9.09
N ILE A 292 41.32 13.55 -10.22
CA ILE A 292 39.87 13.36 -10.44
C ILE A 292 39.49 11.89 -10.39
N VAL A 293 40.22 11.04 -11.11
CA VAL A 293 39.97 9.59 -11.11
C VAL A 293 40.16 9.00 -9.71
N ASN A 294 41.20 9.43 -8.99
CA ASN A 294 41.44 9.01 -7.61
C ASN A 294 40.31 9.44 -6.66
N ALA A 295 39.85 10.68 -6.76
CA ALA A 295 38.75 11.19 -5.93
C ALA A 295 37.43 10.46 -6.23
N ALA A 296 37.12 10.19 -7.50
CA ALA A 296 35.94 9.40 -7.90
C ALA A 296 36.01 7.96 -7.39
N ASN A 297 37.15 7.29 -7.56
CA ASN A 297 37.36 5.93 -7.05
C ASN A 297 37.29 5.87 -5.52
N LEU A 298 37.81 6.88 -4.82
CA LEU A 298 37.72 6.99 -3.37
C LEU A 298 36.27 7.17 -2.91
N GLN A 299 35.51 8.06 -3.56
CA GLN A 299 34.09 8.24 -3.27
C GLN A 299 33.31 6.94 -3.49
N ILE A 300 33.54 6.26 -4.63
CA ILE A 300 32.93 4.96 -4.95
C ILE A 300 33.29 3.91 -3.88
N SER A 301 34.56 3.80 -3.51
CA SER A 301 35.02 2.82 -2.52
C SER A 301 34.34 3.03 -1.17
N ASN A 302 34.32 4.27 -0.68
CA ASN A 302 33.66 4.60 0.58
C ASN A 302 32.14 4.39 0.50
N ALA A 303 31.53 4.67 -0.65
CA ALA A 303 30.11 4.44 -0.83
C ALA A 303 29.74 2.96 -0.90
N ILE A 304 30.58 2.10 -1.52
CA ILE A 304 30.40 0.64 -1.51
C ILE A 304 30.43 0.13 -0.06
N ILE A 305 31.35 0.65 0.74
CA ILE A 305 31.43 0.33 2.17
C ILE A 305 30.11 0.70 2.87
N VAL A 306 29.58 1.90 2.67
CA VAL A 306 28.28 2.33 3.24
C VAL A 306 27.14 1.44 2.73
N ALA A 307 27.10 1.14 1.43
CA ALA A 307 26.04 0.35 0.80
C ALA A 307 26.01 -1.11 1.26
N ASN A 308 27.17 -1.76 1.37
CA ASN A 308 27.29 -3.13 1.85
C ASN A 308 26.85 -3.26 3.32
N ARG A 309 27.07 -2.20 4.10
CA ARG A 309 26.70 -2.11 5.53
C ARG A 309 25.25 -1.65 5.76
N CYS A 310 24.60 -1.11 4.74
CA CYS A 310 23.25 -0.57 4.85
C CYS A 310 22.22 -1.71 4.95
N GLN A 311 21.51 -1.79 6.07
CA GLN A 311 20.45 -2.79 6.28
C GLN A 311 19.13 -2.37 5.63
N ASP A 312 18.89 -1.06 5.51
CA ASP A 312 17.67 -0.55 4.89
C ASP A 312 17.68 -0.81 3.37
N PRO A 313 16.67 -1.49 2.83
CA PRO A 313 16.64 -1.87 1.42
C PRO A 313 16.53 -0.67 0.48
N VAL A 314 15.83 0.41 0.88
CA VAL A 314 15.70 1.63 0.07
C VAL A 314 17.04 2.33 -0.04
N LYS A 315 17.68 2.61 1.11
CA LYS A 315 18.95 3.33 1.16
C LYS A 315 20.04 2.50 0.49
N LYS A 316 20.15 1.20 0.76
CA LYS A 316 21.10 0.32 0.08
C LYS A 316 20.94 0.35 -1.43
N LYS A 317 19.71 0.19 -1.93
CA LYS A 317 19.43 0.19 -3.36
C LYS A 317 19.75 1.54 -4.01
N MET A 318 19.40 2.65 -3.35
CA MET A 318 19.73 3.98 -3.84
C MET A 318 21.24 4.18 -3.91
N LEU A 319 21.98 3.79 -2.86
CA LEU A 319 23.44 3.87 -2.86
C LEU A 319 24.06 3.06 -3.98
N LEU A 320 23.65 1.79 -4.15
CA LEU A 320 24.17 0.94 -5.23
C LEU A 320 23.90 1.53 -6.61
N LYS A 321 22.72 2.14 -6.83
CA LYS A 321 22.40 2.83 -8.08
C LYS A 321 23.30 4.04 -8.31
N GLN A 322 23.49 4.90 -7.31
CA GLN A 322 24.33 6.09 -7.42
C GLN A 322 25.82 5.71 -7.59
N ILE A 323 26.27 4.64 -6.94
CA ILE A 323 27.60 4.05 -7.13
C ILE A 323 27.77 3.61 -8.58
N GLU A 324 26.80 2.88 -9.15
CA GLU A 324 26.87 2.39 -10.53
C GLU A 324 26.88 3.53 -11.55
N GLU A 325 26.09 4.57 -11.33
CA GLU A 325 26.06 5.77 -12.17
C GLU A 325 27.42 6.49 -12.18
N LEU A 326 28.03 6.72 -11.01
CA LEU A 326 29.36 7.31 -10.92
C LEU A 326 30.44 6.39 -11.50
N LYS A 327 30.38 5.07 -11.24
CA LYS A 327 31.27 4.06 -11.84
C LYS A 327 31.22 4.06 -13.36
N LYS A 328 30.05 4.27 -13.97
CA LYS A 328 29.88 4.36 -15.42
C LYS A 328 30.45 5.66 -15.98
N LEU A 329 30.30 6.77 -15.26
CA LEU A 329 30.78 8.08 -15.71
C LEU A 329 32.30 8.24 -15.59
N THR A 330 32.95 7.64 -14.59
CA THR A 330 34.41 7.70 -14.42
C THR A 330 35.21 7.29 -15.68
N PRO A 331 34.98 6.14 -16.34
CA PRO A 331 35.69 5.78 -17.57
C PRO A 331 35.30 6.66 -18.76
N MET A 332 34.05 7.13 -18.84
CA MET A 332 33.62 8.08 -19.87
C MET A 332 34.38 9.41 -19.74
N LEU A 333 34.59 9.86 -18.50
CA LEU A 333 35.35 11.06 -18.19
C LEU A 333 36.82 10.90 -18.59
N ILE A 334 37.44 9.77 -18.27
CA ILE A 334 38.82 9.46 -18.71
C ILE A 334 38.91 9.50 -20.24
N SER A 335 37.93 8.91 -20.93
CA SER A 335 37.90 8.91 -22.41
C SER A 335 37.72 10.32 -22.97
N ALA A 336 36.91 11.16 -22.33
CA ALA A 336 36.67 12.54 -22.76
C ALA A 336 37.87 13.47 -22.48
N MET A 337 38.66 13.20 -21.44
CA MET A 337 39.88 13.95 -21.12
C MET A 337 40.98 13.74 -22.16
N LYS A 338 41.13 12.53 -22.71
CA LYS A 338 42.27 12.17 -23.58
C LYS A 338 42.45 13.10 -24.80
N PRO A 339 41.44 13.33 -25.66
CA PRO A 339 41.62 14.19 -26.83
C PRO A 339 41.95 15.64 -26.45
N VAL A 340 41.39 16.16 -25.34
CA VAL A 340 41.68 17.52 -24.85
C VAL A 340 43.10 17.63 -24.30
N LEU A 341 43.62 16.56 -23.67
CA LEU A 341 45.01 16.53 -23.21
C LEU A 341 46.02 16.43 -24.36
N GLU A 342 45.66 15.77 -25.46
CA GLU A 342 46.49 15.66 -26.67
C GLU A 342 46.47 16.93 -27.52
N ASN A 343 45.28 17.53 -27.68
CA ASN A 343 45.09 18.78 -28.41
C ASN A 343 44.13 19.71 -27.64
N PRO A 344 44.66 20.57 -26.76
CA PRO A 344 43.85 21.50 -25.99
C PRO A 344 43.04 22.50 -26.82
N ASN A 345 43.33 22.67 -28.12
CA ASN A 345 42.61 23.59 -29.01
C ASN A 345 41.41 22.94 -29.73
N ASP A 346 41.15 21.66 -29.51
CA ASP A 346 39.99 20.96 -30.10
C ASP A 346 38.69 21.36 -29.38
N GLN A 347 37.90 22.22 -30.02
CA GLN A 347 36.65 22.73 -29.47
C GLN A 347 35.56 21.66 -29.31
N GLU A 348 35.54 20.64 -30.16
CA GLU A 348 34.52 19.58 -30.07
C GLU A 348 34.84 18.65 -28.89
N ALA A 349 36.11 18.30 -28.72
CA ALA A 349 36.58 17.56 -27.56
C ALA A 349 36.34 18.31 -26.24
N GLN A 350 36.58 19.63 -26.21
CA GLN A 350 36.31 20.47 -25.04
C GLN A 350 34.82 20.44 -24.65
N LYS A 351 33.91 20.66 -25.62
CA LYS A 351 32.46 20.60 -25.37
C LYS A 351 32.00 19.22 -24.87
N HIS A 352 32.57 18.16 -25.44
CA HIS A 352 32.28 16.81 -24.98
C HIS A 352 32.75 16.60 -23.53
N LEU A 353 33.97 17.02 -23.20
CA LEU A 353 34.52 16.96 -21.84
C LEU A 353 33.67 17.74 -20.84
N GLU A 354 33.26 18.97 -21.16
CA GLU A 354 32.40 19.79 -20.29
C GLU A 354 31.06 19.10 -19.99
N SER A 355 30.44 18.46 -20.99
CA SER A 355 29.20 17.71 -20.79
C SER A 355 29.38 16.50 -19.85
N VAL A 356 30.52 15.82 -19.94
CA VAL A 356 30.82 14.65 -19.08
C VAL A 356 31.21 15.09 -17.66
N ILE A 357 31.96 16.20 -17.52
CA ILE A 357 32.25 16.84 -16.23
C ILE A 357 30.95 17.16 -15.49
N TYR A 358 30.02 17.84 -16.16
CA TYR A 358 28.72 18.19 -15.57
C TYR A 358 27.94 16.96 -15.10
N SER A 359 27.90 15.91 -15.92
CA SER A 359 27.22 14.66 -15.58
C SER A 359 27.88 13.96 -14.38
N THR A 360 29.22 13.98 -14.31
CA THR A 360 30.01 13.38 -13.23
C THR A 360 29.83 14.13 -11.91
N GLN A 361 29.84 15.47 -11.94
CA GLN A 361 29.55 16.31 -10.78
C GLN A 361 28.17 15.99 -10.21
N LYS A 362 27.14 15.93 -11.06
CA LYS A 362 25.78 15.56 -10.64
C LYS A 362 25.70 14.17 -10.00
N ALA A 363 26.36 13.18 -10.60
CA ALA A 363 26.39 11.82 -10.05
C ALA A 363 27.13 11.78 -8.69
N SER A 364 28.22 12.55 -8.55
CA SER A 364 28.95 12.69 -7.28
C SER A 364 28.08 13.31 -6.19
N GLU A 365 27.40 14.42 -6.47
CA GLU A 365 26.51 15.11 -5.52
C GLU A 365 25.29 14.24 -5.15
N ALA A 366 24.72 13.53 -6.12
CA ALA A 366 23.62 12.60 -5.90
C ALA A 366 24.02 11.43 -4.99
N LEU A 367 25.24 10.89 -5.16
CA LEU A 367 25.78 9.85 -4.29
C LEU A 367 26.02 10.38 -2.87
N ALA A 368 26.62 11.56 -2.71
CA ALA A 368 26.83 12.18 -1.40
C ALA A 368 25.49 12.46 -0.69
N THR A 369 24.50 12.97 -1.42
CA THR A 369 23.14 13.21 -0.91
C THR A 369 22.48 11.90 -0.46
N ALA A 370 22.56 10.84 -1.27
CA ALA A 370 21.97 9.54 -0.94
C ALA A 370 22.59 8.90 0.32
N VAL A 371 23.86 9.16 0.59
CA VAL A 371 24.55 8.70 1.80
C VAL A 371 23.99 9.38 3.05
N VAL A 372 23.71 10.68 3.00
CA VAL A 372 23.29 11.41 4.20
C VAL A 372 21.78 11.38 4.45
N SER A 373 20.98 11.09 3.41
CA SER A 373 19.51 11.04 3.48
C SER A 373 18.97 9.77 4.15
N SER A 374 17.82 9.93 4.81
CA SER A 374 17.05 8.80 5.32
C SER A 374 16.29 8.07 4.20
N PRO A 375 15.89 6.80 4.40
CA PRO A 375 15.06 6.06 3.44
C PRO A 375 13.80 6.82 3.02
N ALA A 376 13.09 7.41 3.99
CA ALA A 376 11.88 8.17 3.74
C ALA A 376 12.15 9.47 2.94
N GLU A 377 13.24 10.16 3.23
CA GLU A 377 13.69 11.34 2.46
C GLU A 377 14.04 10.97 1.01
N ILE A 378 14.65 9.81 0.78
CA ILE A 378 14.95 9.32 -0.57
C ILE A 378 13.66 9.10 -1.37
N VAL A 379 12.65 8.47 -0.76
CA VAL A 379 11.34 8.27 -1.39
C VAL A 379 10.66 9.62 -1.66
N ALA A 380 10.69 10.53 -0.67
CA ALA A 380 10.12 11.87 -0.80
C ALA A 380 10.80 12.68 -1.91
N ALA A 381 12.13 12.65 -2.01
CA ALA A 381 12.89 13.32 -3.08
C ALA A 381 12.49 12.77 -4.47
N SER A 382 12.34 11.45 -4.60
CA SER A 382 11.85 10.83 -5.83
C SER A 382 10.42 11.28 -6.17
N GLY A 383 9.55 11.40 -5.17
CA GLY A 383 8.18 11.88 -5.33
C GLY A 383 8.13 13.34 -5.78
N VAL A 384 8.93 14.21 -5.16
CA VAL A 384 9.08 15.63 -5.54
C VAL A 384 9.54 15.76 -7.00
N SER A 385 10.55 14.97 -7.41
CA SER A 385 11.02 14.98 -8.81
C SER A 385 9.93 14.55 -9.78
N LEU A 386 9.22 13.45 -9.47
CA LEU A 386 8.14 12.96 -10.32
C LEU A 386 6.99 13.98 -10.42
N ALA A 387 6.58 14.58 -9.30
CA ALA A 387 5.53 15.60 -9.30
C ALA A 387 5.92 16.83 -10.15
N ARG A 388 7.21 17.19 -10.15
CA ARG A 388 7.75 18.26 -10.97
C ARG A 388 7.76 17.92 -12.47
N ASP A 389 8.09 16.69 -12.83
CA ASP A 389 8.05 16.23 -14.23
C ASP A 389 6.61 16.26 -14.76
N LEU A 390 5.63 15.87 -13.93
CA LEU A 390 4.20 15.99 -14.26
C LEU A 390 3.78 17.47 -14.45
N ASP A 391 4.20 18.37 -13.57
CA ASP A 391 3.92 19.82 -13.72
C ASP A 391 4.56 20.39 -15.01
N SER A 392 5.79 19.96 -15.32
CA SER A 392 6.50 20.40 -16.51
C SER A 392 5.87 19.86 -17.80
N LEU A 393 5.30 18.65 -17.77
CA LEU A 393 4.53 18.09 -18.88
C LEU A 393 3.26 18.91 -19.13
N GLU A 394 2.51 19.24 -18.07
CA GLU A 394 1.29 20.04 -18.17
C GLU A 394 1.59 21.43 -18.75
N GLU A 395 2.66 22.09 -18.30
CA GLU A 395 3.13 23.37 -18.83
C GLU A 395 3.53 23.29 -20.33
N ALA A 396 4.28 22.26 -20.71
CA ALA A 396 4.73 22.07 -22.10
C ALA A 396 3.54 21.84 -23.06
N ILE A 397 2.52 21.09 -22.63
CA ILE A 397 1.29 20.87 -23.40
C ILE A 397 0.45 22.16 -23.47
N ALA A 398 0.34 22.88 -22.34
CA ALA A 398 -0.39 24.14 -22.28
C ALA A 398 0.21 25.20 -23.22
N SER A 399 1.54 25.31 -23.27
CA SER A 399 2.28 26.23 -24.14
C SER A 399 2.37 25.77 -25.61
N GLY A 400 1.96 24.55 -25.93
CA GLY A 400 2.01 24.00 -27.29
C GLY A 400 3.40 23.52 -27.73
N ASP A 401 4.36 23.41 -26.81
CA ASP A 401 5.71 22.92 -27.09
C ASP A 401 5.72 21.39 -27.18
N LYS A 402 5.35 20.89 -28.38
CA LYS A 402 5.26 19.45 -28.65
C LYS A 402 6.58 18.71 -28.41
N LYS A 403 7.71 19.31 -28.76
CA LYS A 403 9.03 18.66 -28.63
C LYS A 403 9.40 18.49 -27.16
N ARG A 404 9.29 19.57 -26.36
CA ARG A 404 9.54 19.50 -24.92
C ARG A 404 8.58 18.54 -24.23
N ALA A 405 7.30 18.56 -24.59
CA ALA A 405 6.30 17.65 -24.04
C ALA A 405 6.63 16.17 -24.33
N GLN A 406 7.05 15.84 -25.56
CA GLN A 406 7.46 14.47 -25.92
C GLN A 406 8.69 14.01 -25.12
N VAL A 407 9.70 14.87 -24.99
CA VAL A 407 10.89 14.56 -24.19
C VAL A 407 10.53 14.34 -22.73
N ILE A 408 9.68 15.18 -22.12
CA ILE A 408 9.27 14.96 -20.72
C ILE A 408 8.46 13.66 -20.59
N LEU A 409 7.52 13.43 -21.51
CA LEU A 409 6.66 12.25 -21.50
C LEU A 409 7.45 10.94 -21.66
N SER A 410 8.58 10.92 -22.37
CA SER A 410 9.40 9.71 -22.47
C SER A 410 10.03 9.28 -21.14
N HIS A 411 10.21 10.21 -20.19
CA HIS A 411 10.83 9.95 -18.89
C HIS A 411 9.82 9.61 -17.78
N ILE A 412 8.63 10.21 -17.81
CA ILE A 412 7.60 10.05 -16.77
C ILE A 412 7.26 8.58 -16.44
N PRO A 413 7.07 7.67 -17.42
CA PRO A 413 6.75 6.27 -17.12
C PRO A 413 7.81 5.58 -16.25
N SER A 414 9.09 5.80 -16.55
CA SER A 414 10.21 5.25 -15.78
C SER A 414 10.33 5.92 -14.42
N ALA A 415 10.05 7.23 -14.33
CA ALA A 415 10.02 7.95 -13.05
C ALA A 415 8.92 7.43 -12.12
N ILE A 416 7.74 7.09 -12.65
CA ILE A 416 6.66 6.43 -11.90
C ILE A 416 7.11 5.06 -11.40
N ASP A 417 7.69 4.22 -12.26
CA ASP A 417 8.16 2.88 -11.88
C ASP A 417 9.23 2.96 -10.78
N LYS A 418 10.20 3.87 -10.94
CA LYS A 418 11.24 4.12 -9.93
C LYS A 418 10.63 4.52 -8.59
N HIS A 419 9.64 5.41 -8.58
CA HIS A 419 9.02 5.87 -7.34
C HIS A 419 8.22 4.75 -6.65
N ILE A 420 7.48 3.95 -7.42
CA ILE A 420 6.76 2.76 -6.92
C ILE A 420 7.75 1.74 -6.34
N GLU A 421 8.87 1.51 -7.00
CA GLU A 421 9.90 0.58 -6.55
C GLU A 421 10.52 1.02 -5.21
N LEU A 422 10.83 2.32 -5.06
CA LEU A 422 11.33 2.88 -3.80
C LEU A 422 10.27 2.84 -2.70
N ALA A 423 9.00 3.12 -3.01
CA ALA A 423 7.90 3.05 -2.06
C ALA A 423 7.65 1.61 -1.57
N ASN A 424 7.77 0.61 -2.44
CA ASN A 424 7.69 -0.80 -2.06
C ASN A 424 8.85 -1.22 -1.16
N ALA A 425 10.07 -0.78 -1.44
CA ALA A 425 11.21 -1.05 -0.56
C ALA A 425 11.02 -0.36 0.81
N LEU A 426 10.45 0.85 0.86
CA LEU A 426 10.14 1.54 2.12
C LEU A 426 9.08 0.79 2.93
N LEU A 427 8.11 0.17 2.25
CA LEU A 427 7.14 -0.69 2.91
C LEU A 427 7.78 -1.89 3.63
N GLU A 428 8.98 -2.34 3.30
CA GLU A 428 9.62 -3.44 4.03
C GLU A 428 10.02 -3.05 5.46
N THR A 429 10.24 -1.75 5.72
CA THR A 429 10.68 -1.25 7.04
C THR A 429 9.58 -0.61 7.86
N ILE A 430 8.44 -0.26 7.25
CA ILE A 430 7.29 0.33 7.95
C ILE A 430 6.49 -0.75 8.68
N THR A 431 6.35 -0.63 10.00
CA THR A 431 5.58 -1.58 10.84
C THR A 431 4.13 -1.15 11.08
N ASP A 432 3.79 0.13 10.91
CA ASP A 432 2.43 0.65 11.15
C ASP A 432 1.43 0.17 10.07
N PRO A 433 0.37 -0.58 10.43
CA PRO A 433 -0.61 -1.07 9.45
C PRO A 433 -1.32 0.06 8.70
N GLY A 434 -1.67 1.13 9.43
CA GLY A 434 -2.10 2.45 8.96
C GLY A 434 -1.37 2.93 7.72
N GLN A 435 -0.11 3.26 7.96
CA GLN A 435 0.79 3.78 6.96
C GLN A 435 1.05 2.77 5.83
N ARG A 436 1.19 1.47 6.14
CA ARG A 436 1.40 0.43 5.12
C ARG A 436 0.25 0.38 4.11
N HIS A 437 -0.99 0.39 4.58
CA HIS A 437 -2.16 0.36 3.71
C HIS A 437 -2.27 1.64 2.86
N GLN A 438 -2.07 2.81 3.47
CA GLN A 438 -2.06 4.09 2.77
C GLN A 438 -1.05 4.12 1.62
N ILE A 439 0.17 3.67 1.86
CA ILE A 439 1.22 3.63 0.84
C ILE A 439 0.89 2.60 -0.24
N LYS A 440 0.40 1.40 0.11
CA LYS A 440 -0.02 0.38 -0.87
C LYS A 440 -1.14 0.89 -1.78
N GLN A 441 -2.17 1.50 -1.22
CA GLN A 441 -3.27 2.09 -2.01
C GLN A 441 -2.75 3.19 -2.95
N SER A 442 -1.80 4.00 -2.49
CA SER A 442 -1.19 5.06 -3.30
C SER A 442 -0.34 4.48 -4.44
N ILE A 443 0.39 3.38 -4.20
CA ILE A 443 1.13 2.63 -5.21
C ILE A 443 0.18 2.07 -6.28
N GLU A 444 -0.88 1.37 -5.87
CA GLU A 444 -1.90 0.84 -6.78
C GLU A 444 -2.52 1.97 -7.62
N ARG A 445 -2.79 3.12 -6.98
CA ARG A 445 -3.31 4.29 -7.70
C ARG A 445 -2.36 4.78 -8.78
N LEU A 446 -1.06 4.93 -8.47
CA LEU A 446 -0.05 5.31 -9.46
C LEU A 446 0.07 4.30 -10.61
N GLN A 447 -0.03 3.00 -10.33
CA GLN A 447 -0.03 1.96 -11.36
C GLN A 447 -1.23 2.11 -12.32
N THR A 448 -2.42 2.41 -11.80
CA THR A 448 -3.61 2.64 -12.63
C THR A 448 -3.56 3.94 -13.44
N LEU A 449 -2.90 4.97 -12.90
CA LEU A 449 -2.80 6.28 -13.55
C LEU A 449 -1.73 6.33 -14.63
N LYS A 450 -0.63 5.58 -14.47
CA LYS A 450 0.48 5.53 -15.44
C LYS A 450 0.03 5.37 -16.90
N PRO A 451 -0.76 4.35 -17.30
CA PRO A 451 -1.19 4.20 -18.68
C PRO A 451 -2.11 5.33 -19.14
N ARG A 452 -3.00 5.82 -18.27
CA ARG A 452 -3.94 6.92 -18.59
C ARG A 452 -3.23 8.24 -18.84
N ILE A 453 -2.20 8.56 -18.05
CA ILE A 453 -1.34 9.74 -18.26
C ILE A 453 -0.64 9.64 -19.61
N ILE A 454 -0.08 8.48 -19.96
CA ILE A 454 0.62 8.28 -21.25
C ILE A 454 -0.35 8.48 -22.42
N GLU A 455 -1.54 7.87 -22.36
CA GLU A 455 -2.55 7.98 -23.40
C GLU A 455 -3.04 9.42 -23.58
N ASN A 456 -3.47 10.08 -22.50
CA ASN A 456 -4.01 11.44 -22.54
C ASN A 456 -2.94 12.47 -22.92
N ALA A 457 -1.68 12.28 -22.48
CA ALA A 457 -0.58 13.13 -22.89
C ALA A 457 -0.25 12.98 -24.38
N ASN A 458 -0.19 11.76 -24.91
CA ASN A 458 0.04 11.54 -26.33
C ASN A 458 -1.07 12.15 -27.20
N ARG A 459 -2.34 12.01 -26.80
CA ARG A 459 -3.48 12.67 -27.48
C ARG A 459 -3.33 14.20 -27.47
N ALA A 460 -3.03 14.80 -26.32
CA ALA A 460 -2.89 16.25 -26.18
C ALA A 460 -1.65 16.81 -26.92
N ILE A 461 -0.57 16.03 -27.03
CA ILE A 461 0.63 16.38 -27.83
C ILE A 461 0.31 16.30 -29.33
N ALA A 462 -0.36 15.24 -29.77
CA ALA A 462 -0.71 15.05 -31.18
C ALA A 462 -1.66 16.14 -31.65
N ASN A 463 -2.74 16.39 -30.89
CA ASN A 463 -3.73 17.41 -31.15
C ASN A 463 -3.86 18.39 -29.97
N PRO A 464 -3.17 19.54 -30.02
CA PRO A 464 -3.30 20.58 -29.00
C PRO A 464 -4.73 21.09 -28.79
N ASN A 465 -5.64 20.93 -29.76
CA ASN A 465 -7.03 21.35 -29.64
C ASN A 465 -7.95 20.26 -29.05
N ASP A 466 -7.41 19.09 -28.68
CA ASP A 466 -8.17 18.05 -27.96
C ASP A 466 -8.39 18.48 -26.50
N HIS A 467 -9.46 19.24 -26.27
CA HIS A 467 -9.86 19.73 -24.95
C HIS A 467 -10.19 18.59 -23.97
N GLU A 468 -10.70 17.46 -24.46
CA GLU A 468 -11.03 16.31 -23.64
C GLU A 468 -9.76 15.65 -23.11
N ALA A 469 -8.78 15.39 -23.97
CA ALA A 469 -7.50 14.83 -23.57
C ALA A 469 -6.77 15.72 -22.56
N ARG A 470 -6.76 17.04 -22.77
CA ARG A 470 -6.17 17.99 -21.81
C ARG A 470 -6.85 17.96 -20.45
N LYS A 471 -8.19 17.94 -20.43
CA LYS A 471 -8.97 17.87 -19.19
C LYS A 471 -8.71 16.56 -18.44
N ASN A 472 -8.70 15.43 -19.15
CA ASN A 472 -8.42 14.13 -18.56
C ASN A 472 -6.98 14.05 -18.04
N LEU A 473 -6.00 14.54 -18.82
CA LEU A 473 -4.61 14.59 -18.38
C LEU A 473 -4.43 15.43 -17.12
N SER A 474 -5.03 16.61 -17.05
CA SER A 474 -4.94 17.47 -15.86
C SER A 474 -5.55 16.80 -14.62
N SER A 475 -6.68 16.10 -14.79
CA SER A 475 -7.28 15.28 -13.73
C SER A 475 -6.35 14.16 -13.28
N ASP A 476 -5.72 13.44 -14.23
CA ASP A 476 -4.84 12.31 -13.94
C ASP A 476 -3.54 12.75 -13.27
N ILE A 477 -2.97 13.88 -13.71
CA ILE A 477 -1.80 14.51 -13.08
C ILE A 477 -2.12 14.95 -11.66
N LYS A 478 -3.26 15.60 -11.44
CA LYS A 478 -3.69 16.02 -10.09
C LYS A 478 -3.82 14.82 -9.16
N GLU A 479 -4.36 13.72 -9.66
CA GLU A 479 -4.53 12.50 -8.88
C GLU A 479 -3.21 11.77 -8.61
N ALA A 480 -2.31 11.73 -9.60
CA ALA A 480 -0.98 11.17 -9.42
C ALA A 480 -0.18 11.96 -8.38
N LYS A 481 -0.24 13.30 -8.42
CA LYS A 481 0.38 14.17 -7.42
C LYS A 481 -0.18 13.94 -6.02
N LYS A 482 -1.50 13.69 -5.90
CA LYS A 482 -2.11 13.31 -4.63
C LYS A 482 -1.57 11.98 -4.12
N ALA A 483 -1.50 10.95 -4.97
CA ALA A 483 -0.97 9.65 -4.59
C ALA A 483 0.52 9.73 -4.17
N ILE A 484 1.34 10.50 -4.90
CA ILE A 484 2.74 10.79 -4.53
C ILE A 484 2.81 11.43 -3.14
N GLY A 485 2.00 12.46 -2.89
CA GLY A 485 1.94 13.14 -1.59
C GLY A 485 1.39 12.29 -0.45
N GLN A 486 0.74 11.15 -0.74
CA GLN A 486 0.27 10.20 0.27
C GLN A 486 1.28 9.08 0.55
N ILE A 487 2.32 8.93 -0.27
CA ILE A 487 3.41 7.97 -0.03
C ILE A 487 4.41 8.50 1.01
N SER A 488 4.67 9.81 1.00
CA SER A 488 5.62 10.47 1.91
C SER A 488 4.93 11.47 2.82
N GLN A 489 5.44 11.62 4.04
CA GLN A 489 4.90 12.58 5.00
C GLN A 489 5.39 14.00 4.69
N PRO A 490 4.62 15.05 5.03
CA PRO A 490 5.01 16.44 4.78
C PRO A 490 6.39 16.82 5.33
N TYR A 491 6.75 16.37 6.54
CA TYR A 491 8.04 16.66 7.15
C TYR A 491 9.21 15.96 6.45
N GLU A 492 8.98 14.79 5.84
CA GLU A 492 9.97 14.07 5.00
C GLU A 492 10.20 14.83 3.69
N VAL A 493 9.13 15.35 3.09
CA VAL A 493 9.19 16.20 1.90
C VAL A 493 9.95 17.50 2.18
N VAL A 494 9.69 18.15 3.31
CA VAL A 494 10.42 19.37 3.72
C VAL A 494 11.90 19.10 3.93
N SER A 495 12.26 17.97 4.56
CA SER A 495 13.67 17.58 4.77
C SER A 495 14.38 17.27 3.45
N ALA A 496 13.75 16.51 2.56
CA ALA A 496 14.27 16.24 1.22
C ALA A 496 14.47 17.53 0.40
N LEU A 497 13.52 18.46 0.48
CA LEU A 497 13.62 19.77 -0.17
C LEU A 497 14.69 20.67 0.45
N ASN A 498 14.90 20.59 1.77
CA ASN A 498 15.97 21.33 2.44
C ASN A 498 17.34 20.95 1.85
N THR A 499 17.63 19.66 1.76
CA THR A 499 18.88 19.17 1.15
C THR A 499 19.00 19.60 -0.30
N LYS A 500 17.91 19.52 -1.08
CA LYS A 500 17.90 19.96 -2.48
C LYS A 500 18.17 21.46 -2.63
N ILE A 501 17.54 22.30 -1.81
CA ILE A 501 17.74 23.75 -1.84
C ILE A 501 19.19 24.10 -1.53
N HIS A 502 19.80 23.47 -0.54
CA HIS A 502 21.20 23.70 -0.19
C HIS A 502 22.12 23.35 -1.36
N ASN A 503 21.94 22.17 -1.96
CA ASN A 503 22.74 21.71 -3.09
C ASN A 503 22.57 22.61 -4.33
N ASP A 504 21.34 23.03 -4.65
CA ASP A 504 21.08 23.89 -5.80
C ASP A 504 21.65 25.31 -5.58
N LEU A 505 21.60 25.82 -4.35
CA LEU A 505 22.23 27.10 -3.99
C LEU A 505 23.75 27.02 -4.10
N ASP A 506 24.36 25.93 -3.63
CA ASP A 506 25.81 25.71 -3.81
C ASP A 506 26.16 25.61 -5.29
N SER A 507 25.38 24.87 -6.07
CA SER A 507 25.57 24.75 -7.53
C SER A 507 25.44 26.10 -8.24
N LEU A 508 24.53 26.97 -7.80
CA LEU A 508 24.36 28.30 -8.34
C LEU A 508 25.56 29.20 -8.05
N ILE A 509 26.03 29.25 -6.80
CA ILE A 509 27.23 30.01 -6.43
C ILE A 509 28.42 29.55 -7.27
N LYS A 510 28.63 28.23 -7.34
CA LYS A 510 29.67 27.62 -8.17
C LYS A 510 29.54 28.02 -9.65
N CYS A 511 28.34 27.98 -10.22
CA CYS A 511 28.08 28.41 -11.60
C CYS A 511 28.47 29.88 -11.84
N ILE A 512 28.25 30.77 -10.88
CA ILE A 512 28.58 32.21 -10.98
C ILE A 512 30.09 32.46 -10.78
N ASP A 513 30.76 31.66 -9.95
CA ASP A 513 32.21 31.69 -9.77
C ASP A 513 32.97 31.18 -11.00
N GLU A 514 32.45 30.14 -11.67
CA GLU A 514 33.02 29.58 -12.90
C GLU A 514 32.88 30.53 -14.10
N GLY A 515 31.73 31.22 -14.21
CA GLY A 515 31.43 32.10 -15.34
C GLY A 515 31.28 31.33 -16.66
N GLY A 516 31.75 31.93 -17.75
CA GLY A 516 31.67 31.34 -19.10
C GLY A 516 30.37 31.64 -19.86
N PRO A 517 30.30 31.26 -21.15
CA PRO A 517 29.23 31.66 -22.06
C PRO A 517 27.85 31.14 -21.64
N ASP A 518 27.78 29.98 -20.99
CA ASP A 518 26.54 29.34 -20.56
C ASP A 518 26.11 29.74 -19.13
N MET A 519 26.90 30.55 -18.42
CA MET A 519 26.61 30.94 -17.03
C MET A 519 25.21 31.52 -16.89
N GLN A 520 24.77 32.38 -17.82
CA GLN A 520 23.45 32.98 -17.77
C GLN A 520 22.35 31.93 -17.89
N VAL A 521 22.48 30.96 -18.81
CA VAL A 521 21.47 29.93 -19.05
C VAL A 521 21.39 28.98 -17.85
N LYS A 522 22.54 28.48 -17.39
CA LYS A 522 22.63 27.58 -16.22
C LYS A 522 22.16 28.28 -14.94
N GLY A 523 22.63 29.51 -14.70
CA GLY A 523 22.25 30.32 -13.54
C GLY A 523 20.74 30.61 -13.49
N VAL A 524 20.13 30.95 -14.62
CA VAL A 524 18.66 31.12 -14.71
C VAL A 524 17.93 29.81 -14.42
N GLN A 525 18.46 28.67 -14.88
CA GLN A 525 17.86 27.37 -14.60
C GLN A 525 17.95 27.01 -13.10
N TYR A 526 19.11 27.19 -12.48
CA TYR A 526 19.25 27.02 -11.02
C TYR A 526 18.30 27.94 -10.25
N ALA A 527 18.17 29.21 -10.65
CA ALA A 527 17.23 30.13 -10.01
C ALA A 527 15.78 29.64 -10.07
N LYS A 528 15.35 29.09 -11.22
CA LYS A 528 14.02 28.47 -11.38
C LYS A 528 13.86 27.23 -10.50
N ASP A 529 14.91 26.42 -10.41
CA ASP A 529 14.90 25.18 -9.62
C ASP A 529 14.79 25.45 -8.14
N ILE A 530 15.58 26.41 -7.64
CA ILE A 530 15.56 26.88 -6.26
C ILE A 530 14.19 27.48 -5.92
N ALA A 531 13.66 28.36 -6.76
CA ALA A 531 12.35 28.99 -6.54
C ALA A 531 11.23 27.94 -6.43
N ASN A 532 11.22 26.96 -7.33
CA ASN A 532 10.25 25.87 -7.31
C ASN A 532 10.42 24.99 -6.06
N SER A 533 11.65 24.67 -5.67
CA SER A 533 11.93 23.88 -4.47
C SER A 533 11.51 24.60 -3.19
N ILE A 534 11.80 25.91 -3.05
CA ILE A 534 11.35 26.72 -1.92
C ILE A 534 9.82 26.78 -1.87
N LYS A 535 9.16 27.04 -3.01
CA LYS A 535 7.69 27.04 -3.09
C LYS A 535 7.10 25.72 -2.61
N LYS A 536 7.65 24.59 -3.06
CA LYS A 536 7.20 23.25 -2.65
C LYS A 536 7.47 22.96 -1.17
N GLN A 537 8.58 23.47 -0.62
CA GLN A 537 8.91 23.30 0.78
C GLN A 537 7.91 24.04 1.67
N ILE A 538 7.53 25.26 1.26
CA ILE A 538 6.47 26.05 1.89
C ILE A 538 5.11 25.34 1.80
N GLU A 539 4.70 24.86 0.62
CA GLU A 539 3.41 24.16 0.44
C GLU A 539 3.31 22.91 1.34
N ALA A 540 4.39 22.11 1.41
CA ALA A 540 4.44 20.95 2.30
C ALA A 540 4.41 21.36 3.77
N ALA A 541 5.09 22.45 4.13
CA ALA A 541 5.08 22.96 5.50
C ALA A 541 3.73 23.51 5.94
N GLU A 542 3.02 24.19 5.04
CA GLU A 542 1.66 24.69 5.28
C GLU A 542 0.66 23.54 5.45
N ALA A 543 0.78 22.47 4.65
CA ALA A 543 -0.05 21.28 4.79
C ALA A 543 0.13 20.62 6.16
N TYR A 544 1.36 20.54 6.66
CA TYR A 544 1.63 20.05 8.01
C TYR A 544 1.14 21.03 9.09
N ALA A 545 1.33 22.34 8.92
CA ALA A 545 0.84 23.33 9.89
C ALA A 545 -0.69 23.27 10.10
N GLN A 546 -1.44 22.75 9.12
CA GLN A 546 -2.88 22.50 9.25
C GLN A 546 -3.21 21.31 10.16
N THR A 547 -2.29 20.37 10.35
CA THR A 547 -2.49 19.19 11.23
C THR A 547 -2.11 19.46 12.69
N ILE A 548 -1.30 20.49 12.94
CA ILE A 548 -0.86 20.88 14.29
C ILE A 548 -2.04 21.49 15.08
N THR A 549 -2.33 20.91 16.24
CA THR A 549 -3.35 21.39 17.18
C THR A 549 -2.79 22.40 18.20
N ASP A 550 -1.53 22.23 18.60
CA ASP A 550 -0.86 23.12 19.55
C ASP A 550 -0.62 24.51 18.93
N PRO A 551 -1.17 25.59 19.52
CA PRO A 551 -1.14 26.92 18.92
C PRO A 551 0.27 27.51 18.88
N ASP A 552 1.10 27.26 19.90
CA ASP A 552 2.45 27.80 19.98
C ASP A 552 3.37 27.16 18.95
N ARG A 553 3.29 25.83 18.81
CA ARG A 553 4.02 25.10 17.77
C ARG A 553 3.53 25.47 16.38
N LYS A 554 2.22 25.58 16.18
CA LYS A 554 1.66 26.01 14.89
C LYS A 554 2.18 27.38 14.51
N LYS A 555 2.25 28.30 15.48
CA LYS A 555 2.85 29.63 15.28
C LYS A 555 4.34 29.54 14.91
N GLN A 556 5.13 28.72 15.60
CA GLN A 556 6.55 28.53 15.26
C GLN A 556 6.77 28.05 13.82
N VAL A 557 5.95 27.11 13.36
CA VAL A 557 6.00 26.63 11.96
C VAL A 557 5.58 27.73 10.98
N LEU A 558 4.50 28.46 11.27
CA LEU A 558 4.03 29.56 10.42
C LEU A 558 5.03 30.73 10.36
N ASP A 559 5.67 31.08 11.47
CA ASP A 559 6.71 32.11 11.53
C ASP A 559 7.94 31.70 10.69
N SER A 560 8.32 30.41 10.74
CA SER A 560 9.40 29.85 9.92
C SER A 560 9.06 29.84 8.43
N ILE A 561 7.80 29.55 8.08
CA ILE A 561 7.29 29.65 6.70
C ILE A 561 7.36 31.10 6.21
N GLU A 562 6.91 32.05 7.02
CA GLU A 562 6.90 33.48 6.65
C GLU A 562 8.31 34.03 6.47
N GLN A 563 9.28 33.58 7.29
CA GLN A 563 10.68 33.93 7.10
C GLN A 563 11.20 33.48 5.73
N LEU A 564 10.93 32.24 5.32
CA LEU A 564 11.36 31.72 4.03
C LEU A 564 10.66 32.42 2.85
N LYS A 565 9.35 32.72 2.99
CA LYS A 565 8.60 33.54 2.02
C LYS A 565 9.23 34.91 1.81
N LYS A 566 9.61 35.61 2.90
CA LYS A 566 10.24 36.94 2.84
C LYS A 566 11.62 36.92 2.18
N LEU A 567 12.40 35.85 2.36
CA LEU A 567 13.73 35.72 1.79
C LEU A 567 13.70 35.35 0.30
N THR A 568 12.63 34.71 -0.19
CA THR A 568 12.54 34.23 -1.57
C THR A 568 12.68 35.35 -2.61
N PRO A 569 11.97 36.50 -2.52
CA PRO A 569 12.16 37.62 -3.44
C PRO A 569 13.57 38.23 -3.37
N GLN A 570 14.12 38.39 -2.16
CA GLN A 570 15.48 38.92 -1.95
C GLN A 570 16.53 38.03 -2.63
N LEU A 571 16.35 36.71 -2.53
CA LEU A 571 17.23 35.74 -3.18
C LEU A 571 17.15 35.89 -4.71
N LEU A 572 15.95 35.92 -5.28
CA LEU A 572 15.79 36.04 -6.73
C LEU A 572 16.32 37.37 -7.29
N GLU A 573 16.18 38.46 -6.54
CA GLU A 573 16.78 39.76 -6.89
C GLU A 573 18.32 39.70 -6.85
N ALA A 574 18.89 39.14 -5.78
CA ALA A 574 20.34 39.00 -5.65
C ALA A 574 20.93 38.11 -6.76
N ILE A 575 20.26 37.00 -7.11
CA ILE A 575 20.66 36.13 -8.21
C ILE A 575 20.66 36.88 -9.54
N ARG A 576 19.59 37.63 -9.83
CA ARG A 576 19.51 38.42 -11.08
C ARG A 576 20.61 39.48 -11.16
N ALA A 577 20.88 40.17 -10.04
CA ALA A 577 21.95 41.17 -9.98
C ALA A 577 23.33 40.55 -10.28
N CYS A 578 23.64 39.40 -9.66
CA CYS A 578 24.89 38.69 -9.92
C CYS A 578 24.98 38.12 -11.34
N LEU A 579 23.90 37.59 -11.90
CA LEU A 579 23.92 37.08 -13.28
C LEU A 579 24.05 38.21 -14.32
N ALA A 580 23.57 39.42 -14.00
CA ALA A 580 23.70 40.59 -14.86
C ALA A 580 25.12 41.17 -14.84
N ASN A 581 25.76 41.21 -13.67
CA ASN A 581 27.15 41.65 -13.53
C ASN A 581 27.91 40.77 -12.51
N PRO A 582 28.49 39.65 -12.95
CA PRO A 582 29.21 38.74 -12.06
C PRO A 582 30.42 39.36 -11.38
N ASP A 583 31.02 40.41 -11.94
CA ASP A 583 32.22 41.03 -11.37
C ASP A 583 31.88 42.09 -10.29
N ASP A 584 30.58 42.39 -10.09
CA ASP A 584 30.12 43.28 -9.03
C ASP A 584 30.29 42.62 -7.66
N LYS A 585 31.30 43.09 -6.92
CA LYS A 585 31.64 42.63 -5.57
C LYS A 585 30.52 42.85 -4.56
N GLU A 586 29.72 43.91 -4.68
CA GLU A 586 28.61 44.15 -3.77
C GLU A 586 27.44 43.22 -4.08
N ALA A 587 27.16 42.98 -5.37
CA ALA A 587 26.16 42.00 -5.78
C ALA A 587 26.53 40.59 -5.26
N ARG A 588 27.80 40.16 -5.42
CA ARG A 588 28.27 38.86 -4.89
C ARG A 588 28.08 38.74 -3.38
N LYS A 589 28.52 39.75 -2.61
CA LYS A 589 28.31 39.76 -1.15
C LYS A 589 26.83 39.68 -0.77
N ARG A 590 25.96 40.44 -1.44
CA ARG A 590 24.51 40.38 -1.21
C ARG A 590 23.95 38.98 -1.52
N LEU A 591 24.41 38.34 -2.59
CA LEU A 591 24.00 36.98 -2.93
C LEU A 591 24.46 36.00 -1.86
N ASP A 592 25.74 36.03 -1.45
CA ASP A 592 26.27 35.14 -0.40
C ASP A 592 25.50 35.28 0.91
N ASP A 593 25.22 36.52 1.33
CA ASP A 593 24.46 36.81 2.55
C ASP A 593 23.02 36.25 2.48
N VAL A 594 22.33 36.45 1.36
CA VAL A 594 20.95 35.97 1.19
C VAL A 594 20.91 34.46 1.03
N VAL A 595 21.85 33.85 0.31
CA VAL A 595 22.00 32.40 0.19
C VAL A 595 22.17 31.76 1.56
N ARG A 596 23.08 32.30 2.40
CA ARG A 596 23.27 31.82 3.78
C ARG A 596 21.98 31.90 4.59
N ARG A 597 21.27 33.03 4.54
CA ARG A 597 19.99 33.23 5.26
C ARG A 597 18.88 32.29 4.77
N VAL A 598 18.81 32.01 3.47
CA VAL A 598 17.85 31.04 2.91
C VAL A 598 18.18 29.63 3.36
N LYS A 599 19.45 29.22 3.35
CA LYS A 599 19.89 27.92 3.87
C LYS A 599 19.53 27.74 5.34
N GLU A 600 19.79 28.75 6.17
CA GLU A 600 19.41 28.78 7.58
C GLU A 600 17.89 28.69 7.77
N ALA A 601 17.10 29.50 7.04
CA ALA A 601 15.65 29.48 7.13
C ALA A 601 15.05 28.13 6.69
N SER A 602 15.56 27.55 5.61
CA SER A 602 15.17 26.21 5.13
C SER A 602 15.52 25.12 6.16
N SER A 603 16.71 25.18 6.75
CA SER A 603 17.13 24.21 7.78
C SER A 603 16.27 24.34 9.05
N ASN A 604 16.00 25.57 9.49
CA ASN A 604 15.13 25.83 10.63
C ASN A 604 13.72 25.31 10.38
N LEU A 605 13.15 25.56 9.20
CA LEU A 605 11.84 25.02 8.82
C LEU A 605 11.83 23.49 8.82
N SER A 606 12.89 22.86 8.34
CA SER A 606 13.04 21.40 8.37
C SER A 606 13.14 20.83 9.79
N GLN A 607 13.62 21.60 10.76
CA GLN A 607 13.73 21.18 12.15
C GLN A 607 12.42 21.39 12.93
N VAL A 608 11.81 22.57 12.83
CA VAL A 608 10.58 22.91 13.57
C VAL A 608 9.36 22.09 13.14
N ILE A 609 9.41 21.50 11.94
CA ILE A 609 8.34 20.68 11.40
C ILE A 609 8.41 19.20 11.80
N GLN A 610 9.49 18.76 12.44
CA GLN A 610 9.63 17.35 12.83
C GLN A 610 8.61 16.97 13.92
N PRO A 611 7.76 15.95 13.72
CA PRO A 611 6.66 15.66 14.63
C PRO A 611 7.15 15.30 16.04
N THR A 612 6.37 15.68 17.04
CA THR A 612 6.62 15.21 18.42
C THR A 612 6.15 13.77 18.56
N ALA A 613 6.62 13.10 19.62
CA ALA A 613 6.18 11.74 19.93
C ALA A 613 4.65 11.64 20.08
N ASP A 614 4.00 12.67 20.63
CA ASP A 614 2.56 12.66 20.85
C ASP A 614 1.76 12.91 19.56
N GLU A 615 2.25 13.79 18.67
CA GLU A 615 1.67 13.95 17.34
C GLU A 615 1.81 12.69 16.51
N LEU A 616 2.97 12.03 16.55
CA LEU A 616 3.19 10.79 15.81
C LEU A 616 2.24 9.68 16.30
N LYS A 617 2.02 9.59 17.62
CA LYS A 617 1.03 8.69 18.21
C LYS A 617 -0.38 9.03 17.75
N GLU A 618 -0.75 10.30 17.75
CA GLU A 618 -2.09 10.75 17.36
C GLU A 618 -2.35 10.56 15.86
N GLU A 619 -1.38 10.87 15.00
CA GLU A 619 -1.46 10.58 13.57
C GLU A 619 -1.59 9.07 13.32
N LYS A 620 -0.80 8.26 14.02
CA LYS A 620 -0.89 6.80 13.95
C LYS A 620 -2.27 6.31 14.38
N ARG A 621 -2.84 6.87 15.46
CA ARG A 621 -4.20 6.56 15.92
C ARG A 621 -5.24 6.90 14.85
N LYS A 622 -5.19 8.13 14.31
CA LYS A 622 -6.11 8.58 13.24
C LYS A 622 -6.02 7.71 11.98
N ARG A 623 -4.81 7.36 11.53
CA ARG A 623 -4.60 6.48 10.37
C ARG A 623 -5.20 5.09 10.60
N ASN A 624 -4.96 4.50 11.78
CA ASN A 624 -5.48 3.17 12.10
C ASN A 624 -7.01 3.17 12.29
N GLU A 625 -7.58 4.24 12.85
CA GLU A 625 -9.04 4.41 12.96
C GLU A 625 -9.70 4.61 11.59
N GLU A 626 -9.07 5.38 10.70
CA GLU A 626 -9.54 5.57 9.33
C GLU A 626 -9.60 4.24 8.57
N ILE A 627 -8.55 3.42 8.66
CA ILE A 627 -8.55 2.08 8.05
C ILE A 627 -9.61 1.19 8.68
N ALA A 628 -9.70 1.16 10.01
CA ALA A 628 -10.70 0.35 10.68
C ALA A 628 -12.12 0.73 10.23
N ARG A 629 -12.37 2.02 9.98
CA ARG A 629 -13.62 2.51 9.42
C ARG A 629 -13.83 2.05 7.98
N ILE A 630 -12.83 2.21 7.10
CA ILE A 630 -12.91 1.76 5.70
C ILE A 630 -13.15 0.24 5.63
N GLU A 631 -12.40 -0.55 6.38
CA GLU A 631 -12.57 -2.00 6.44
C GLU A 631 -13.95 -2.41 6.98
N ALA A 632 -14.48 -1.67 7.98
CA ALA A 632 -15.82 -1.91 8.49
C ALA A 632 -16.90 -1.57 7.45
N GLU A 633 -16.73 -0.48 6.71
CA GLU A 633 -17.63 -0.10 5.61
C GLU A 633 -17.59 -1.12 4.46
N GLU A 634 -16.40 -1.62 4.09
CA GLU A 634 -16.26 -2.66 3.07
C GLU A 634 -16.88 -3.99 3.51
N LYS A 635 -16.64 -4.41 4.77
CA LYS A 635 -17.30 -5.60 5.35
C LYS A 635 -18.81 -5.42 5.42
N ALA A 636 -19.31 -4.22 5.72
CA ALA A 636 -20.74 -3.92 5.73
C ALA A 636 -21.35 -3.99 4.32
N LYS A 637 -20.66 -3.43 3.30
CA LYS A 637 -21.06 -3.54 1.89
C LYS A 637 -21.08 -5.00 1.41
N ALA A 638 -20.05 -5.78 1.75
CA ALA A 638 -20.00 -7.20 1.41
C ALA A 638 -21.12 -8.01 2.08
N ARG A 639 -21.41 -7.75 3.37
CA ARG A 639 -22.55 -8.36 4.08
C ARG A 639 -23.89 -7.96 3.49
N ALA A 640 -24.06 -6.70 3.08
CA ALA A 640 -25.26 -6.21 2.43
C ALA A 640 -25.47 -6.89 1.06
N LEU A 641 -24.40 -7.04 0.27
CA LEU A 641 -24.42 -7.74 -1.01
C LEU A 641 -24.80 -9.23 -0.83
N LEU A 642 -24.21 -9.90 0.17
CA LEU A 642 -24.57 -11.29 0.53
C LEU A 642 -26.03 -11.41 0.96
N LYS A 643 -26.52 -10.48 1.79
CA LYS A 643 -27.93 -10.47 2.22
C LYS A 643 -28.88 -10.21 1.06
N ALA A 644 -28.53 -9.32 0.12
CA ALA A 644 -29.31 -9.06 -1.08
C ALA A 644 -29.34 -10.29 -2.01
N ALA A 645 -28.21 -10.99 -2.17
CA ALA A 645 -28.14 -12.23 -2.93
C ALA A 645 -28.97 -13.34 -2.28
N GLU A 646 -28.94 -13.47 -0.96
CA GLU A 646 -29.74 -14.46 -0.23
C GLU A 646 -31.25 -14.14 -0.30
N LEU A 647 -31.64 -12.87 -0.20
CA LEU A 647 -33.03 -12.46 -0.36
C LEU A 647 -33.54 -12.76 -1.78
N ALA A 648 -32.77 -12.44 -2.81
CA ALA A 648 -33.10 -12.76 -4.19
C ALA A 648 -33.22 -14.27 -4.43
N ARG A 649 -32.39 -15.08 -3.75
CA ARG A 649 -32.48 -16.55 -3.80
C ARG A 649 -33.77 -17.07 -3.16
N ILE A 650 -34.15 -16.53 -1.99
CA ILE A 650 -35.40 -16.89 -1.31
C ILE A 650 -36.62 -16.49 -2.15
N GLU A 651 -36.63 -15.27 -2.71
CA GLU A 651 -37.70 -14.79 -3.58
C GLU A 651 -37.86 -15.70 -4.81
N ALA A 652 -36.77 -16.11 -5.45
CA ALA A 652 -36.80 -17.04 -6.59
C ALA A 652 -37.29 -18.45 -6.19
N GLU A 653 -36.93 -18.94 -5.01
CA GLU A 653 -37.44 -20.23 -4.49
C GLU A 653 -38.93 -20.16 -4.14
N GLU A 654 -39.40 -19.05 -3.56
CA GLU A 654 -40.82 -18.82 -3.29
C GLU A 654 -41.63 -18.68 -4.58
N GLU A 655 -41.12 -17.96 -5.57
CA GLU A 655 -41.75 -17.85 -6.89
C GLU A 655 -41.86 -19.22 -7.56
N LYS A 656 -40.80 -20.03 -7.50
CA LYS A 656 -40.81 -21.41 -8.01
C LYS A 656 -41.85 -22.28 -7.30
N LYS A 657 -41.97 -22.16 -5.97
CA LYS A 657 -43.00 -22.87 -5.18
C LYS A 657 -44.41 -22.40 -5.56
N ARG A 658 -44.63 -21.09 -5.71
CA ARG A 658 -45.92 -20.52 -6.15
C ARG A 658 -46.30 -21.02 -7.54
N LEU A 659 -45.36 -21.01 -8.49
CA LEU A 659 -45.57 -21.54 -9.84
C LEU A 659 -45.87 -23.04 -9.81
N ALA A 660 -45.15 -23.83 -9.00
CA ALA A 660 -45.42 -25.25 -8.85
C ALA A 660 -46.81 -25.53 -8.27
N ILE A 661 -47.25 -24.78 -7.24
CA ILE A 661 -48.61 -24.88 -6.68
C ILE A 661 -49.65 -24.52 -7.74
N ILE A 662 -49.45 -23.43 -8.50
CA ILE A 662 -50.37 -23.03 -9.57
C ILE A 662 -50.43 -24.12 -10.65
N GLU A 663 -49.30 -24.73 -11.01
CA GLU A 663 -49.26 -25.79 -12.01
C GLU A 663 -49.93 -27.08 -11.51
N GLU A 664 -49.74 -27.42 -10.24
CA GLU A 664 -50.39 -28.56 -9.59
C GLU A 664 -51.89 -28.34 -9.41
N GLU A 665 -52.31 -27.12 -9.07
CA GLU A 665 -53.72 -26.75 -9.00
C GLU A 665 -54.38 -26.71 -10.39
N LYS A 666 -53.66 -26.25 -11.43
CA LYS A 666 -54.12 -26.40 -12.83
C LYS A 666 -54.26 -27.87 -13.22
N LYS A 667 -53.33 -28.74 -12.84
CA LYS A 667 -53.43 -30.20 -13.08
C LYS A 667 -54.60 -30.81 -12.31
N ARG A 668 -54.82 -30.42 -11.04
CA ARG A 668 -55.95 -30.88 -10.22
C ARG A 668 -57.28 -30.43 -10.82
N LEU A 669 -57.42 -29.15 -11.19
CA LEU A 669 -58.63 -28.64 -11.82
C LEU A 669 -58.88 -29.30 -13.18
N ALA A 670 -57.84 -29.53 -13.98
CA ALA A 670 -57.97 -30.28 -15.24
C ALA A 670 -58.41 -31.73 -14.99
N ALA A 671 -57.89 -32.40 -13.96
CA ALA A 671 -58.29 -33.75 -13.58
C ALA A 671 -59.72 -33.80 -13.01
N GLU A 672 -60.11 -32.86 -12.14
CA GLU A 672 -61.48 -32.73 -11.62
C GLU A 672 -62.48 -32.40 -12.73
N GLU A 673 -62.08 -31.60 -13.72
CA GLU A 673 -62.90 -31.31 -14.89
C GLU A 673 -63.02 -32.53 -15.81
N GLU A 674 -61.95 -33.31 -15.97
CA GLU A 674 -61.98 -34.59 -16.71
C GLU A 674 -62.84 -35.63 -15.98
N GLU A 675 -62.76 -35.70 -14.65
CA GLU A 675 -63.55 -36.61 -13.83
C GLU A 675 -65.03 -36.20 -13.77
N ARG A 676 -65.34 -34.90 -13.65
CA ARG A 676 -66.73 -34.40 -13.80
C ARG A 676 -67.33 -34.72 -15.16
N LYS A 677 -66.51 -34.86 -16.21
CA LYS A 677 -66.95 -35.26 -17.54
C LYS A 677 -67.11 -36.78 -17.69
N ARG A 678 -66.64 -37.61 -16.74
CA ARG A 678 -66.81 -39.07 -16.82
C ARG A 678 -68.25 -39.47 -16.56
N ALA A 679 -68.78 -40.29 -17.45
CA ALA A 679 -70.09 -40.92 -17.29
C ALA A 679 -70.13 -41.75 -15.99
N PRO A 680 -71.15 -41.57 -15.13
CA PRO A 680 -71.37 -42.50 -14.04
C PRO A 680 -71.61 -43.91 -14.61
N LYS A 681 -70.85 -44.90 -14.14
CA LYS A 681 -71.10 -46.30 -14.52
C LYS A 681 -72.47 -46.70 -13.99
N LEU A 682 -73.29 -47.32 -14.85
CA LEU A 682 -74.54 -47.92 -14.44
C LEU A 682 -74.26 -48.97 -13.36
N VAL A 683 -74.73 -48.72 -12.14
CA VAL A 683 -74.57 -49.66 -11.03
C VAL A 683 -75.39 -50.90 -11.35
N VAL A 684 -74.71 -52.03 -11.51
CA VAL A 684 -75.36 -53.33 -11.66
C VAL A 684 -75.86 -53.75 -10.27
N PRO A 685 -77.18 -53.93 -10.07
CA PRO A 685 -77.70 -54.41 -8.80
C PRO A 685 -77.11 -55.77 -8.43
N GLU A 686 -76.88 -56.01 -7.14
CA GLU A 686 -76.48 -57.33 -6.65
C GLU A 686 -77.63 -58.33 -6.78
N GLY A 687 -77.33 -59.52 -7.30
CA GLY A 687 -78.30 -60.60 -7.47
C GLY A 687 -78.92 -60.69 -8.87
N PRO A 688 -79.90 -61.59 -9.07
CA PRO A 688 -80.55 -61.77 -10.36
C PRO A 688 -81.36 -60.53 -10.73
N VAL A 689 -81.34 -60.15 -12.01
CA VAL A 689 -82.08 -59.01 -12.56
C VAL A 689 -82.90 -59.44 -13.77
N ASN A 690 -84.01 -58.75 -14.02
CA ASN A 690 -84.74 -58.89 -15.28
C ASN A 690 -83.85 -58.39 -16.42
N LYS A 691 -83.33 -59.32 -17.24
CA LYS A 691 -82.34 -59.02 -18.28
C LYS A 691 -82.84 -58.02 -19.31
N ALA A 692 -84.13 -58.03 -19.64
CA ALA A 692 -84.69 -57.16 -20.66
C ALA A 692 -84.87 -55.72 -20.15
N VAL A 693 -85.32 -55.55 -18.89
CA VAL A 693 -85.42 -54.22 -18.25
C VAL A 693 -84.02 -53.65 -17.97
N PHE A 694 -83.10 -54.50 -17.47
CA PHE A 694 -81.71 -54.09 -17.26
C PHE A 694 -81.03 -53.72 -18.59
N GLY A 695 -81.29 -54.45 -19.66
CA GLY A 695 -80.84 -54.11 -21.02
C GLY A 695 -81.32 -52.72 -21.44
N ALA A 696 -82.59 -52.38 -21.22
CA ALA A 696 -83.10 -51.04 -21.53
C ALA A 696 -82.41 -49.93 -20.71
N ALA A 697 -82.06 -50.20 -19.44
CA ALA A 697 -81.28 -49.29 -18.61
C ALA A 697 -79.84 -49.13 -19.14
N ALA A 698 -79.21 -50.24 -19.52
CA ALA A 698 -77.87 -50.26 -20.12
C ALA A 698 -77.83 -49.52 -21.46
N ASP A 699 -78.87 -49.63 -22.29
CA ASP A 699 -78.99 -48.90 -23.55
C ASP A 699 -78.97 -47.38 -23.35
N VAL A 700 -79.66 -46.88 -22.30
CA VAL A 700 -79.60 -45.46 -21.94
C VAL A 700 -78.18 -45.09 -21.52
N ALA A 701 -77.58 -45.85 -20.60
CA ALA A 701 -76.24 -45.57 -20.10
C ALA A 701 -75.19 -45.57 -21.24
N GLN A 702 -75.26 -46.54 -22.15
CA GLN A 702 -74.38 -46.65 -23.31
C GLN A 702 -74.58 -45.49 -24.29
N ALA A 703 -75.84 -45.14 -24.60
CA ALA A 703 -76.14 -44.03 -25.52
C ALA A 703 -75.66 -42.68 -24.99
N LEU A 704 -75.52 -42.55 -23.67
CA LEU A 704 -75.10 -41.33 -22.98
C LEU A 704 -73.62 -41.32 -22.59
N GLU A 705 -72.89 -42.42 -22.78
CA GLU A 705 -71.51 -42.56 -22.33
C GLU A 705 -70.61 -41.40 -22.79
N SER A 706 -70.72 -41.01 -24.06
CA SER A 706 -69.94 -39.93 -24.68
C SER A 706 -70.53 -38.52 -24.51
N LYS A 707 -71.62 -38.35 -23.76
CA LYS A 707 -72.30 -37.06 -23.58
C LYS A 707 -71.73 -36.26 -22.41
N VAL A 708 -71.70 -34.93 -22.56
CA VAL A 708 -71.17 -34.02 -21.54
C VAL A 708 -72.22 -33.80 -20.45
N ARG A 709 -71.80 -33.90 -19.17
CA ARG A 709 -72.60 -33.60 -17.99
C ARG A 709 -72.15 -32.27 -17.38
N ASP A 710 -72.50 -31.16 -18.02
CA ASP A 710 -72.23 -29.82 -17.50
C ASP A 710 -73.50 -29.14 -16.94
N GLY A 711 -73.37 -27.89 -16.49
CA GLY A 711 -74.49 -27.10 -15.99
C GLY A 711 -75.40 -26.53 -17.08
N THR A 712 -75.18 -26.87 -18.36
CA THR A 712 -76.08 -26.43 -19.42
C THR A 712 -77.40 -27.22 -19.36
N PRO A 713 -78.50 -26.70 -19.93
CA PRO A 713 -79.75 -27.47 -20.02
C PRO A 713 -79.57 -28.86 -20.63
N LEU A 714 -78.64 -29.01 -21.60
CA LEU A 714 -78.31 -30.30 -22.20
C LEU A 714 -77.56 -31.20 -21.22
N GLY A 715 -76.54 -30.67 -20.52
CA GLY A 715 -75.79 -31.43 -19.53
C GLY A 715 -76.64 -31.90 -18.35
N ILE A 716 -77.54 -31.05 -17.85
CA ILE A 716 -78.52 -31.43 -16.82
C ILE A 716 -79.47 -32.51 -17.36
N LEU A 717 -79.91 -32.43 -18.62
CA LEU A 717 -80.75 -33.44 -19.25
C LEU A 717 -80.05 -34.80 -19.36
N VAL A 718 -78.73 -34.82 -19.62
CA VAL A 718 -77.92 -36.06 -19.59
C VAL A 718 -77.84 -36.62 -18.16
N GLN A 719 -77.58 -35.78 -17.16
CA GLN A 719 -77.52 -36.22 -15.75
C GLN A 719 -78.85 -36.83 -15.26
N LEU A 720 -79.98 -36.18 -15.58
CA LEU A 720 -81.30 -36.70 -15.25
C LEU A 720 -81.60 -38.02 -15.99
N SER A 721 -81.05 -38.17 -17.20
CA SER A 721 -81.18 -39.42 -17.97
C SER A 721 -80.33 -40.55 -17.37
N ASP A 722 -79.15 -40.24 -16.82
CA ASP A 722 -78.34 -41.20 -16.05
C ASP A 722 -79.10 -41.66 -14.79
N GLU A 723 -79.80 -40.74 -14.08
CA GLU A 723 -80.64 -41.08 -12.93
C GLU A 723 -81.80 -42.01 -13.34
N ILE A 724 -82.44 -41.76 -14.48
CA ILE A 724 -83.48 -42.64 -15.02
C ILE A 724 -82.91 -44.04 -15.30
N ALA A 725 -81.73 -44.13 -15.93
CA ALA A 725 -81.07 -45.42 -16.19
C ALA A 725 -80.81 -46.19 -14.89
N GLN A 726 -80.31 -45.51 -13.84
CA GLN A 726 -80.08 -46.14 -12.53
C GLN A 726 -81.38 -46.63 -11.88
N GLN A 727 -82.45 -45.83 -11.92
CA GLN A 727 -83.74 -46.27 -11.39
C GLN A 727 -84.33 -47.42 -12.22
N MET A 728 -84.12 -47.46 -13.54
CA MET A 728 -84.52 -48.59 -14.38
C MET A 728 -83.74 -49.87 -14.04
N ALA A 729 -82.44 -49.77 -13.74
CA ALA A 729 -81.66 -50.90 -13.27
C ALA A 729 -82.16 -51.44 -11.92
N LEU A 730 -82.53 -50.54 -10.98
CA LEU A 730 -83.16 -50.93 -9.73
C LEU A 730 -84.52 -51.63 -9.97
N ILE A 731 -85.34 -51.14 -10.90
CA ILE A 731 -86.59 -51.82 -11.28
C ILE A 731 -86.30 -53.23 -11.82
N ALA A 732 -85.23 -53.43 -12.59
CA ALA A 732 -84.86 -54.75 -13.09
C ALA A 732 -84.54 -55.74 -11.95
N SER A 733 -83.86 -55.28 -10.90
CA SER A 733 -83.58 -56.09 -9.71
C SER A 733 -84.83 -56.33 -8.87
N PHE A 734 -85.61 -55.29 -8.58
CA PHE A 734 -86.82 -55.40 -7.78
C PHE A 734 -87.88 -56.27 -8.46
N ALA A 735 -88.01 -56.20 -9.78
CA ALA A 735 -88.92 -57.07 -10.53
C ALA A 735 -88.53 -58.55 -10.43
N MET A 736 -87.23 -58.86 -10.44
CA MET A 736 -86.74 -60.23 -10.32
C MET A 736 -86.90 -60.79 -8.89
N ASN A 737 -86.75 -59.92 -7.89
CA ASN A 737 -86.87 -60.28 -6.47
C ASN A 737 -88.31 -60.20 -5.94
N GLY A 738 -89.28 -59.74 -6.76
CA GLY A 738 -90.66 -59.51 -6.32
C GLY A 738 -90.80 -58.33 -5.32
N ASP A 739 -89.85 -57.41 -5.26
CA ASP A 739 -89.91 -56.23 -4.37
C ASP A 739 -90.79 -55.12 -4.95
N VAL A 740 -92.09 -55.28 -4.71
CA VAL A 740 -93.13 -54.32 -5.05
C VAL A 740 -92.84 -52.91 -4.55
N LYS A 741 -92.41 -52.80 -3.29
CA LYS A 741 -92.19 -51.51 -2.64
C LYS A 741 -91.01 -50.80 -3.29
N GLY A 742 -89.95 -51.53 -3.60
CA GLY A 742 -88.81 -51.08 -4.39
C GLY A 742 -89.23 -50.57 -5.77
N MET A 743 -90.02 -51.37 -6.52
CA MET A 743 -90.49 -51.01 -7.87
C MET A 743 -91.33 -49.72 -7.86
N ILE A 744 -92.29 -49.59 -6.94
CA ILE A 744 -93.14 -48.40 -6.82
C ILE A 744 -92.28 -47.17 -6.50
N THR A 745 -91.30 -47.33 -5.60
CA THR A 745 -90.41 -46.24 -5.20
C THR A 745 -89.54 -45.78 -6.37
N ALA A 746 -88.93 -46.72 -7.10
CA ALA A 746 -88.11 -46.42 -8.27
C ALA A 746 -88.94 -45.79 -9.41
N ALA A 747 -90.14 -46.30 -9.68
CA ALA A 747 -91.03 -45.73 -10.70
C ALA A 747 -91.50 -44.30 -10.34
N ARG A 748 -91.74 -44.00 -9.06
CA ARG A 748 -92.03 -42.63 -8.60
C ARG A 748 -90.83 -41.71 -8.80
N LYS A 749 -89.62 -42.16 -8.46
CA LYS A 749 -88.38 -41.39 -8.72
C LYS A 749 -88.21 -41.08 -10.19
N ILE A 750 -88.37 -42.06 -11.08
CA ILE A 750 -88.35 -41.84 -12.54
C ILE A 750 -89.36 -40.76 -12.94
N ALA A 751 -90.57 -40.77 -12.38
CA ALA A 751 -91.58 -39.76 -12.71
C ALA A 751 -91.22 -38.36 -12.23
N ASP A 752 -90.61 -38.24 -11.05
CA ASP A 752 -90.15 -36.95 -10.55
C ASP A 752 -88.94 -36.43 -11.33
N THR A 753 -88.00 -37.31 -11.70
CA THR A 753 -86.89 -37.01 -12.60
C THR A 753 -87.41 -36.59 -13.99
N ILE A 754 -88.43 -37.26 -14.53
CA ILE A 754 -89.04 -36.91 -15.82
C ILE A 754 -89.65 -35.50 -15.79
N LYS A 755 -90.26 -35.05 -14.70
CA LYS A 755 -90.73 -33.64 -14.59
C LYS A 755 -89.59 -32.64 -14.74
N GLN A 756 -88.42 -32.96 -14.19
CA GLN A 756 -87.22 -32.14 -14.35
C GLN A 756 -86.70 -32.20 -15.79
N VAL A 757 -86.69 -33.38 -16.40
CA VAL A 757 -86.34 -33.58 -17.83
C VAL A 757 -87.25 -32.74 -18.72
N GLN A 758 -88.56 -32.73 -18.47
CA GLN A 758 -89.53 -31.92 -19.22
C GLN A 758 -89.23 -30.41 -19.12
N THR A 759 -88.80 -29.95 -17.94
CA THR A 759 -88.41 -28.55 -17.72
C THR A 759 -87.18 -28.18 -18.56
N GLN A 760 -86.14 -29.02 -18.54
CA GLN A 760 -84.92 -28.80 -19.32
C GLN A 760 -85.16 -28.94 -20.83
N ALA A 761 -85.92 -29.95 -21.25
CA ALA A 761 -86.30 -30.17 -22.64
C ALA A 761 -87.08 -28.97 -23.21
N LYS A 762 -88.00 -28.40 -22.42
CA LYS A 762 -88.74 -27.19 -22.80
C LYS A 762 -87.82 -25.98 -22.97
N HIS A 763 -86.86 -25.80 -22.05
CA HIS A 763 -85.87 -24.72 -22.16
C HIS A 763 -85.01 -24.84 -23.43
N ILE A 764 -84.60 -26.06 -23.81
CA ILE A 764 -83.87 -26.32 -25.06
C ILE A 764 -84.77 -26.07 -26.28
N ALA A 765 -86.01 -26.55 -26.24
CA ALA A 765 -86.99 -26.39 -27.31
C ALA A 765 -87.34 -24.92 -27.57
N ASP A 766 -87.50 -24.10 -26.53
CA ASP A 766 -87.85 -22.68 -26.65
C ASP A 766 -86.70 -21.84 -27.20
N ASN A 767 -85.45 -22.25 -26.94
CA ASN A 767 -84.26 -21.59 -27.49
C ASN A 767 -83.86 -22.10 -28.89
N CYS A 768 -84.47 -23.18 -29.37
CA CYS A 768 -84.18 -23.75 -30.69
C CYS A 768 -84.82 -22.92 -31.81
N THR A 769 -84.04 -22.58 -32.83
CA THR A 769 -84.50 -21.85 -34.03
C THR A 769 -85.12 -22.76 -35.09
N ASP A 770 -84.89 -24.06 -35.02
CA ASP A 770 -85.37 -25.05 -35.99
C ASP A 770 -86.70 -25.66 -35.52
N PRO A 771 -87.82 -25.40 -36.22
CA PRO A 771 -89.14 -25.88 -35.79
C PRO A 771 -89.25 -27.41 -35.74
N ARG A 772 -88.54 -28.13 -36.62
CA ARG A 772 -88.59 -29.59 -36.67
C ARG A 772 -87.85 -30.19 -35.48
N LEU A 773 -86.67 -29.67 -35.16
CA LEU A 773 -85.94 -30.11 -33.96
C LEU A 773 -86.67 -29.72 -32.68
N LYS A 774 -87.23 -28.51 -32.61
CA LYS A 774 -88.12 -28.08 -31.52
C LYS A 774 -89.25 -29.09 -31.30
N GLN A 775 -89.95 -29.46 -32.37
CA GLN A 775 -91.04 -30.42 -32.30
C GLN A 775 -90.55 -31.81 -31.87
N ASN A 776 -89.41 -32.28 -32.37
CA ASN A 776 -88.85 -33.58 -31.96
C ASN A 776 -88.54 -33.63 -30.46
N VAL A 777 -87.93 -32.58 -29.91
CA VAL A 777 -87.64 -32.49 -28.46
C VAL A 777 -88.93 -32.58 -27.66
N LEU A 778 -89.96 -31.82 -28.04
CA LEU A 778 -91.26 -31.85 -27.36
C LEU A 778 -91.95 -33.21 -27.48
N THR A 779 -91.93 -33.83 -28.66
CA THR A 779 -92.52 -35.16 -28.88
C THR A 779 -91.87 -36.23 -28.00
N TYR A 780 -90.53 -36.30 -27.95
CA TYR A 780 -89.84 -37.30 -27.11
C TYR A 780 -89.98 -37.01 -25.61
N CYS A 781 -90.07 -35.74 -25.24
CA CYS A 781 -90.39 -35.29 -23.89
C CYS A 781 -91.78 -35.78 -23.44
N ASP A 782 -92.79 -35.67 -24.31
CA ASP A 782 -94.14 -36.18 -24.05
C ASP A 782 -94.18 -37.72 -24.02
N CYS A 783 -93.46 -38.39 -24.93
CA CYS A 783 -93.28 -39.85 -24.90
C CYS A 783 -92.70 -40.32 -23.56
N GLY A 784 -91.67 -39.65 -23.04
CA GLY A 784 -91.08 -39.96 -21.74
C GLY A 784 -92.06 -39.80 -20.58
N GLY A 785 -92.87 -38.73 -20.59
CA GLY A 785 -93.96 -38.52 -19.63
C GLY A 785 -95.00 -39.64 -19.64
N ASN A 786 -95.38 -40.10 -20.84
CA ASN A 786 -96.35 -41.18 -21.02
C ASN A 786 -95.83 -42.51 -20.49
N PHE A 787 -94.61 -42.92 -20.89
CA PHE A 787 -94.02 -44.16 -20.39
C PHE A 787 -93.75 -44.12 -18.89
N SER A 788 -93.37 -42.97 -18.33
CA SER A 788 -93.22 -42.81 -16.88
C SER A 788 -94.55 -43.00 -16.13
N THR A 789 -95.64 -42.48 -16.68
CA THR A 789 -96.98 -42.66 -16.11
C THR A 789 -97.43 -44.11 -16.19
N GLN A 790 -97.21 -44.76 -17.34
CA GLN A 790 -97.48 -46.19 -17.52
C GLN A 790 -96.66 -47.05 -16.55
N LEU A 791 -95.38 -46.74 -16.35
CA LEU A 791 -94.51 -47.47 -15.43
C LEU A 791 -94.98 -47.35 -13.97
N LYS A 792 -95.40 -46.15 -13.52
CA LYS A 792 -96.00 -45.97 -12.19
C LYS A 792 -97.27 -46.79 -11.99
N ILE A 793 -98.15 -46.82 -12.98
CA ILE A 793 -99.40 -47.60 -12.93
C ILE A 793 -99.06 -49.09 -12.91
N LEU A 794 -98.17 -49.55 -13.80
CA LEU A 794 -97.78 -50.95 -13.91
C LEU A 794 -97.16 -51.47 -12.60
N CYS A 795 -96.20 -50.72 -12.03
CA CYS A 795 -95.58 -51.08 -10.76
C CYS A 795 -96.56 -51.04 -9.57
N ALA A 796 -97.65 -50.27 -9.65
CA ALA A 796 -98.66 -50.17 -8.60
C ALA A 796 -99.81 -51.19 -8.73
N VAL A 797 -100.19 -51.55 -9.96
CA VAL A 797 -101.38 -52.37 -10.26
C VAL A 797 -101.03 -53.85 -10.45
N LYS A 798 -99.84 -54.16 -11.00
CA LYS A 798 -99.42 -55.54 -11.29
C LYS A 798 -98.40 -56.11 -10.28
N SER A 799 -98.22 -55.43 -9.16
CA SER A 799 -97.16 -55.71 -8.20
C SER A 799 -97.11 -57.14 -7.65
N ASN A 800 -98.24 -57.82 -7.49
CA ASN A 800 -98.25 -59.16 -6.91
C ASN A 800 -98.06 -60.30 -7.92
N ASP A 801 -98.08 -60.04 -9.23
CA ASP A 801 -98.08 -61.08 -10.28
C ASP A 801 -97.12 -60.75 -11.44
N PHE A 802 -95.89 -60.28 -11.17
CA PHE A 802 -94.89 -60.16 -12.25
C PHE A 802 -94.37 -61.50 -12.78
N ASN A 803 -94.80 -62.62 -12.18
CA ASN A 803 -94.64 -63.95 -12.77
C ASN A 803 -95.65 -64.21 -13.91
N ASP A 804 -96.68 -63.37 -14.08
CA ASP A 804 -97.55 -63.38 -15.27
C ASP A 804 -96.74 -62.89 -16.48
N PRO A 805 -96.58 -63.72 -17.54
CA PRO A 805 -95.89 -63.32 -18.77
C PRO A 805 -96.38 -61.99 -19.34
N THR A 806 -97.66 -61.67 -19.18
CA THR A 806 -98.27 -60.43 -19.66
C THR A 806 -97.79 -59.21 -18.86
N ALA A 807 -97.57 -59.36 -17.55
CA ALA A 807 -97.07 -58.31 -16.68
C ALA A 807 -95.60 -58.01 -16.97
N GLU A 808 -94.80 -59.06 -17.14
CA GLU A 808 -93.39 -58.96 -17.52
C GLU A 808 -93.23 -58.31 -18.90
N GLU A 809 -93.99 -58.75 -19.90
CA GLU A 809 -93.93 -58.19 -21.27
C GLU A 809 -94.29 -56.70 -21.30
N GLN A 810 -95.29 -56.28 -20.51
CA GLN A 810 -95.65 -54.87 -20.35
C GLN A 810 -94.56 -54.07 -19.65
N LEU A 811 -93.89 -54.65 -18.65
CA LEU A 811 -92.77 -54.00 -17.96
C LEU A 811 -91.61 -53.78 -18.91
N VAL A 812 -91.26 -54.81 -19.67
CA VAL A 812 -90.21 -54.75 -20.70
C VAL A 812 -90.56 -53.71 -21.77
N THR A 813 -91.83 -53.65 -22.20
CA THR A 813 -92.29 -52.67 -23.19
C THR A 813 -92.21 -51.24 -22.65
N CYS A 814 -92.66 -51.00 -21.41
CA CYS A 814 -92.57 -49.69 -20.77
C CYS A 814 -91.10 -49.27 -20.58
N ALA A 815 -90.24 -50.19 -20.15
CA ALA A 815 -88.82 -49.92 -19.94
C ALA A 815 -88.09 -49.60 -21.25
N LYS A 816 -88.29 -50.39 -22.30
CA LYS A 816 -87.72 -50.13 -23.64
C LYS A 816 -88.26 -48.84 -24.26
N GLY A 817 -89.55 -48.59 -24.10
CA GLY A 817 -90.19 -47.35 -24.57
C GLY A 817 -89.64 -46.11 -23.87
N LEU A 818 -89.49 -46.17 -22.55
CA LEU A 818 -88.88 -45.10 -21.76
C LEU A 818 -87.41 -44.88 -22.16
N SER A 819 -86.62 -45.95 -22.27
CA SER A 819 -85.23 -45.90 -22.73
C SER A 819 -85.12 -45.22 -24.09
N GLY A 820 -85.91 -45.66 -25.07
CA GLY A 820 -85.95 -45.05 -26.39
C GLY A 820 -86.37 -43.58 -26.38
N ALA A 821 -87.35 -43.21 -25.55
CA ALA A 821 -87.77 -41.82 -25.41
C ALA A 821 -86.66 -40.93 -24.83
N VAL A 822 -85.98 -41.40 -23.77
CA VAL A 822 -84.88 -40.68 -23.12
C VAL A 822 -83.69 -40.51 -24.06
N ILE A 823 -83.26 -41.59 -24.74
CA ILE A 823 -82.14 -41.56 -25.69
C ILE A 823 -82.41 -40.57 -26.83
N ASN A 824 -83.60 -40.63 -27.42
CA ASN A 824 -83.95 -39.76 -28.54
C ASN A 824 -84.20 -38.32 -28.10
N LEU A 825 -84.68 -38.10 -26.88
CA LEU A 825 -84.78 -36.78 -26.28
C LEU A 825 -83.41 -36.13 -26.15
N VAL A 826 -82.41 -36.85 -25.63
CA VAL A 826 -81.03 -36.33 -25.51
C VAL A 826 -80.43 -36.03 -26.88
N LYS A 827 -80.54 -36.97 -27.84
CA LYS A 827 -80.05 -36.76 -29.22
C LYS A 827 -80.71 -35.57 -29.91
N SER A 828 -82.02 -35.42 -29.76
CA SER A 828 -82.76 -34.30 -30.35
C SER A 828 -82.42 -32.98 -29.66
N SER A 829 -82.21 -33.01 -28.34
CA SER A 829 -81.84 -31.84 -27.53
C SER A 829 -80.43 -31.35 -27.86
N GLU A 830 -79.50 -32.26 -28.15
CA GLU A 830 -78.15 -31.94 -28.60
C GLU A 830 -78.18 -31.25 -29.97
N ALA A 831 -78.90 -31.83 -30.94
CA ALA A 831 -79.08 -31.21 -32.25
C ALA A 831 -79.77 -29.83 -32.14
N ALA A 832 -80.76 -29.69 -31.25
CA ALA A 832 -81.45 -28.44 -31.00
C ALA A 832 -80.54 -27.37 -30.35
N SER A 833 -79.63 -27.78 -29.47
CA SER A 833 -78.70 -26.89 -28.78
C SER A 833 -77.65 -26.29 -29.71
N ILE A 834 -77.32 -26.95 -30.82
CA ILE A 834 -76.45 -26.40 -31.87
C ILE A 834 -77.17 -25.29 -32.67
N LYS A 835 -78.52 -25.35 -32.77
CA LYS A 835 -79.33 -24.37 -33.51
C LYS A 835 -80.02 -23.36 -32.60
N GLN A 836 -79.33 -22.84 -31.60
CA GLN A 836 -79.87 -21.81 -30.71
C GLN A 836 -79.88 -20.41 -31.36
N ARG A 837 -80.74 -19.53 -30.85
CA ARG A 837 -80.68 -18.10 -31.19
C ARG A 837 -79.31 -17.56 -30.76
N LYS A 838 -78.52 -17.03 -31.70
CA LYS A 838 -77.33 -16.24 -31.36
C LYS A 838 -77.81 -15.03 -30.53
N VAL A 839 -77.53 -15.04 -29.24
CA VAL A 839 -77.68 -13.84 -28.42
C VAL A 839 -76.68 -12.81 -28.97
N PRO A 840 -77.11 -11.58 -29.30
CA PRO A 840 -76.18 -10.53 -29.70
C PRO A 840 -75.16 -10.32 -28.58
N GLN A 841 -73.87 -10.43 -28.93
CA GLN A 841 -72.75 -10.13 -28.04
C GLN A 841 -72.87 -8.66 -27.59
N GLN A 842 -72.96 -8.44 -26.28
CA GLN A 842 -72.62 -7.18 -25.63
C GLN A 842 -71.34 -7.38 -24.85
#